data_AF-A0A3B3RW10-F1
#
_entry.id   AF-A0A3B3RW10-F1
#
_cell.length_a   1.000
_cell.length_b   1.000
_cell.length_c   1.000
_cell.angle_alpha   90.00
_cell.angle_beta   90.00
_cell.angle_gamma   90.00
#
_symmetry.space_group_name_H-M   'P 1'
#
loop_
_entity.id
_entity.type
_entity.pdbx_description
1 polymer ?
#
loop_
_entity_poly.entity_id
_entity_poly.type
_entity_poly.pdbx_seq_one_letter_code
_entity_poly.pdbx_strand_id
1 'polypeptide(L)'
;MAEHAELLAEMPAVGRLTAGERLKHAQKRRAQQLKGWSQMEKVTHSDAGAKAGQQAHSRRVTFPSNITLLEAAARNDLEEVKELLRSGVSPDLFNEDGLTALHQCCIDDFEELVRCLVEAGASVNACDSELWTPLHAAATCGHTRLVQLLVQSGADLLAVNADGNMPYDLCEDEATLELIETVMAEQGITQERIDECRAAKEMEMLADVRDLVLSGTELGAKDDNGTTLMHIAAANGWQSVAELLLEQKAPVGEKDCDGWTPLHAAACWGHMVELLVAHGADLHAKSILEETPLDVCADEEVRVKLLDLKHKHDAIMKSQDRRKGTLQRRASSAGSRGKVVRRTSVNERSSLYRREHHKEAVVWQERGREAEPPDDDEDRQTDAEKREPLGNGATPLSSVSLPGELHEGSRMERSASYQLAPGGGEADSMTREKAHHTLAELKRQRAAAKLHKQPAPPPPLEGAVYFTPASGDPPLLKLRAPEEDAAATKEPCSFPIFLTEVSSNRVLDLWEMTENGVVCQRGKVLTTDTMNPNVKKVEYAVRGPIVQRAVQIENELKEGVKKPFSEVIRANIGDAHAMGQRPITFFRQVVALCSYSKLLEDDKFPEDAKNRARRILQACNGGSIGAYSASQGIECVRQDVARYIERRDGGITCNPDNIYLCTGASDGIVAILKLLVSGEGRTRTGVMIPIPQYPLYSAALADLGAVQVSYYLDEDRCWALDVSELRRSLLAARQHCSPRALCVINPGNPTGQVQSRQCIEDVIRFAAEEHLFLMADEVYQDNVYAEDCQFHSFKKVLYEMGPEYSDIVELVSFHSTSKCYMGECGFRGGYMEVINMDPEVKAQLTKMVSVRLCPPVPGQALLDLVVNPPQRDEPSYSTFIERATNLRDLATKAKLAQEAFNRIPGITCNPVQGAMYCFPRISLPERAVTEAREMGQAPDMFYCMKLLEETGICLVPGSGFGQMDGTYHFRMTILPPTDKLKIVLDKVKEFHQSFTQHYS
;
A
#
# COMPACT_ATOMS: atom_id res chain seq x y z
N MET A 1 -14.30 -42.31 23.35
CA MET A 1 -13.52 -41.20 22.79
C MET A 1 -13.17 -40.26 23.94
N ALA A 2 -12.12 -39.44 23.82
CA ALA A 2 -11.93 -38.36 24.79
C ALA A 2 -13.09 -37.36 24.66
N GLU A 3 -13.65 -36.89 25.77
CA GLU A 3 -14.73 -35.91 25.72
C GLU A 3 -14.18 -34.49 25.46
N HIS A 4 -15.04 -33.59 24.98
CA HIS A 4 -14.65 -32.22 24.64
C HIS A 4 -14.00 -31.48 25.84
N ALA A 5 -14.43 -31.78 27.07
CA ALA A 5 -13.82 -31.27 28.29
C ALA A 5 -12.38 -31.76 28.52
N GLU A 6 -12.05 -32.99 28.14
CA GLU A 6 -10.68 -33.53 28.24
C GLU A 6 -9.76 -32.88 27.21
N LEU A 7 -10.26 -32.64 25.99
CA LEU A 7 -9.52 -31.89 24.95
C LEU A 7 -9.23 -30.45 25.40
N LEU A 8 -10.22 -29.76 25.99
CA LEU A 8 -10.04 -28.43 26.57
C LEU A 8 -9.08 -28.43 27.78
N ALA A 9 -9.06 -29.49 28.59
CA ALA A 9 -8.14 -29.63 29.72
C ALA A 9 -6.70 -29.97 29.29
N GLU A 10 -6.52 -30.67 28.16
CA GLU A 10 -5.20 -31.03 27.64
C GLU A 10 -4.61 -29.97 26.67
N MET A 11 -5.43 -29.06 26.13
CA MET A 11 -4.98 -27.92 25.31
C MET A 11 -3.85 -27.09 25.99
N PRO A 12 -3.96 -26.70 27.27
CA PRO A 12 -2.87 -26.02 27.98
C PRO A 12 -1.59 -26.84 28.16
N ALA A 13 -1.62 -28.17 27.98
CA ALA A 13 -0.42 -29.00 27.99
C ALA A 13 0.19 -29.10 26.58
N VAL A 14 -0.64 -29.32 25.55
CA VAL A 14 -0.19 -29.40 24.16
C VAL A 14 0.34 -28.06 23.65
N GLY A 15 -0.26 -26.93 24.05
CA GLY A 15 0.21 -25.58 23.70
C GLY A 15 1.63 -25.28 24.20
N ARG A 16 2.08 -25.94 25.28
CA ARG A 16 3.43 -25.78 25.85
C ARG A 16 4.51 -26.65 25.20
N LEU A 17 4.16 -27.56 24.29
CA LEU A 17 5.13 -28.34 23.51
C LEU A 17 5.74 -27.49 22.38
N THR A 18 6.94 -27.82 21.89
CA THR A 18 7.49 -27.20 20.68
C THR A 18 6.73 -27.64 19.42
N ALA A 19 6.89 -26.96 18.28
CA ALA A 19 6.14 -27.30 17.05
C ALA A 19 6.34 -28.77 16.60
N GLY A 20 7.59 -29.26 16.59
CA GLY A 20 7.88 -30.66 16.25
C GLY A 20 7.38 -31.68 17.29
N GLU A 21 7.27 -31.27 18.57
CA GLU A 21 6.66 -32.09 19.61
C GLU A 21 5.13 -32.06 19.55
N ARG A 22 4.49 -30.93 19.20
CA ARG A 22 3.06 -30.86 18.89
C ARG A 22 2.71 -31.75 17.72
N LEU A 23 3.53 -31.74 16.65
CA LEU A 23 3.35 -32.62 15.50
C LEU A 23 3.45 -34.10 15.91
N LYS A 24 4.49 -34.48 16.68
CA LYS A 24 4.60 -35.84 17.26
C LYS A 24 3.47 -36.17 18.24
N HIS A 25 2.96 -35.21 19.00
CA HIS A 25 1.86 -35.40 19.94
C HIS A 25 0.53 -35.60 19.21
N ALA A 26 0.28 -34.82 18.15
CA ALA A 26 -0.85 -35.00 17.26
C ALA A 26 -0.78 -36.37 16.56
N GLN A 27 0.34 -36.73 15.95
CA GLN A 27 0.58 -38.05 15.34
C GLN A 27 0.38 -39.20 16.34
N LYS A 28 0.87 -39.05 17.58
CA LYS A 28 0.70 -40.05 18.66
C LYS A 28 -0.76 -40.16 19.14
N ARG A 29 -1.46 -39.04 19.35
CA ARG A 29 -2.88 -39.00 19.72
C ARG A 29 -3.76 -39.57 18.60
N ARG A 30 -3.45 -39.25 17.34
CA ARG A 30 -4.05 -39.80 16.12
C ARG A 30 -3.89 -41.33 16.04
N ALA A 31 -2.67 -41.83 16.25
CA ALA A 31 -2.42 -43.27 16.31
C ALA A 31 -3.17 -43.96 17.47
N GLN A 32 -3.35 -43.29 18.61
CA GLN A 32 -4.18 -43.79 19.72
C GLN A 32 -5.68 -43.78 19.40
N GLN A 33 -6.19 -42.75 18.72
CA GLN A 33 -7.59 -42.71 18.25
C GLN A 33 -7.88 -43.87 17.29
N LEU A 34 -7.06 -44.07 16.25
CA LEU A 34 -7.23 -45.17 15.29
C LEU A 34 -7.14 -46.55 15.96
N LYS A 35 -6.26 -46.71 16.94
CA LYS A 35 -6.15 -47.95 17.73
C LYS A 35 -7.36 -48.17 18.65
N GLY A 36 -7.92 -47.11 19.20
CA GLY A 36 -9.18 -47.12 19.95
C GLY A 36 -10.39 -47.42 19.06
N TRP A 37 -10.41 -46.92 17.83
CA TRP A 37 -11.43 -47.23 16.82
C TRP A 37 -11.41 -48.72 16.47
N SER A 38 -10.25 -49.28 16.10
CA SER A 38 -10.12 -50.73 15.82
C SER A 38 -10.34 -51.64 17.03
N GLN A 39 -10.32 -51.10 18.26
CA GLN A 39 -10.81 -51.82 19.45
C GLN A 39 -12.32 -51.69 19.61
N MET A 40 -12.90 -50.50 19.40
CA MET A 40 -14.34 -50.26 19.48
C MET A 40 -15.10 -51.05 18.40
N GLU A 41 -14.55 -51.16 17.19
CA GLU A 41 -15.01 -51.99 16.08
C GLU A 41 -15.02 -53.50 16.43
N LYS A 42 -14.07 -53.95 17.26
CA LYS A 42 -14.06 -55.33 17.79
C LYS A 42 -15.05 -55.53 18.94
N VAL A 43 -15.38 -54.46 19.67
CA VAL A 43 -16.36 -54.47 20.77
C VAL A 43 -17.79 -54.34 20.26
N THR A 44 -18.06 -53.58 19.19
CA THR A 44 -19.36 -53.61 18.50
C THR A 44 -19.65 -54.98 17.87
N HIS A 45 -18.61 -55.73 17.52
CA HIS A 45 -18.72 -57.15 17.16
C HIS A 45 -18.80 -58.14 18.35
N SER A 46 -18.55 -57.74 19.60
CA SER A 46 -18.73 -58.60 20.79
C SER A 46 -20.02 -58.32 21.57
N ASP A 47 -20.42 -57.06 21.69
CA ASP A 47 -21.42 -56.61 22.66
C ASP A 47 -22.84 -56.49 22.08
N ALA A 48 -23.16 -57.31 21.08
CA ALA A 48 -24.52 -57.57 20.60
C ALA A 48 -25.41 -58.31 21.64
N GLY A 49 -25.14 -58.16 22.93
CA GLY A 49 -25.48 -59.14 23.97
C GLY A 49 -25.86 -58.62 25.37
N ALA A 50 -25.90 -57.30 25.65
CA ALA A 50 -26.35 -56.80 26.96
C ALA A 50 -27.06 -55.42 26.97
N LYS A 51 -28.39 -55.50 27.11
CA LYS A 51 -29.37 -54.49 27.63
C LYS A 51 -28.76 -53.20 28.23
N ALA A 52 -28.97 -52.00 27.69
CA ALA A 52 -30.20 -51.24 27.39
C ALA A 52 -30.65 -50.26 28.51
N GLY A 53 -30.87 -48.99 28.13
CA GLY A 53 -31.78 -48.08 28.83
C GLY A 53 -31.21 -46.79 29.45
N GLN A 54 -30.92 -45.77 28.62
CA GLN A 54 -31.45 -44.38 28.75
C GLN A 54 -30.85 -43.46 27.68
N GLN A 55 -31.68 -42.61 27.06
CA GLN A 55 -31.25 -41.66 26.02
C GLN A 55 -30.93 -40.28 26.63
N ALA A 56 -29.69 -39.83 26.49
CA ALA A 56 -29.31 -38.44 26.73
C ALA A 56 -29.19 -37.71 25.39
N HIS A 57 -30.17 -36.87 25.04
CA HIS A 57 -30.14 -36.05 23.82
C HIS A 57 -29.16 -34.87 23.98
N SER A 58 -27.86 -35.15 23.83
CA SER A 58 -26.89 -34.10 23.55
C SER A 58 -27.15 -33.55 22.14
N ARG A 59 -27.45 -32.24 22.06
CA ARG A 59 -27.55 -31.53 20.77
C ARG A 59 -26.14 -31.30 20.22
N ARG A 60 -25.59 -32.31 19.54
CA ARG A 60 -24.38 -32.13 18.71
C ARG A 60 -24.63 -30.99 17.72
N VAL A 61 -23.72 -30.02 17.69
CA VAL A 61 -23.63 -29.08 16.58
C VAL A 61 -23.14 -29.88 15.37
N THR A 62 -23.96 -29.95 14.32
CA THR A 62 -23.63 -30.62 13.07
C THR A 62 -23.43 -29.56 12.00
N PHE A 63 -22.22 -29.47 11.44
CA PHE A 63 -21.94 -28.60 10.31
C PHE A 63 -22.39 -29.26 8.99
N PRO A 64 -22.75 -28.47 7.96
CA PRO A 64 -22.94 -28.94 6.59
C PRO A 64 -21.76 -29.76 6.07
N SER A 65 -22.06 -30.75 5.22
CA SER A 65 -21.09 -31.76 4.80
C SER A 65 -19.93 -31.20 3.96
N ASN A 66 -20.14 -30.09 3.24
CA ASN A 66 -19.08 -29.36 2.53
C ASN A 66 -18.10 -28.74 3.52
N ILE A 67 -18.59 -28.01 4.53
CA ILE A 67 -17.78 -27.43 5.60
C ILE A 67 -16.99 -28.51 6.34
N THR A 68 -17.60 -29.67 6.67
CA THR A 68 -16.86 -30.75 7.35
C THR A 68 -15.78 -31.38 6.49
N LEU A 69 -16.01 -31.54 5.17
CA LEU A 69 -15.02 -32.15 4.27
C LEU A 69 -13.85 -31.20 4.00
N LEU A 70 -14.13 -29.92 3.74
CA LEU A 70 -13.11 -28.90 3.50
C LEU A 70 -12.23 -28.67 4.75
N GLU A 71 -12.83 -28.58 5.94
CA GLU A 71 -12.10 -28.47 7.21
C GLU A 71 -11.26 -29.72 7.51
N ALA A 72 -11.73 -30.92 7.14
CA ALA A 72 -10.95 -32.14 7.27
C ALA A 72 -9.78 -32.20 6.27
N ALA A 73 -9.99 -31.75 5.03
CA ALA A 73 -8.95 -31.65 4.01
C ALA A 73 -7.85 -30.64 4.40
N ALA A 74 -8.22 -29.41 4.79
CA ALA A 74 -7.30 -28.36 5.23
C ALA A 74 -6.46 -28.74 6.46
N ARG A 75 -6.97 -29.64 7.32
CA ARG A 75 -6.23 -30.21 8.46
C ARG A 75 -5.30 -31.39 8.11
N ASN A 76 -5.22 -31.77 6.84
CA ASN A 76 -4.59 -33.01 6.36
C ASN A 76 -5.15 -34.28 7.05
N ASP A 77 -6.47 -34.32 7.27
CA ASP A 77 -7.13 -35.37 8.04
C ASP A 77 -7.58 -36.55 7.16
N LEU A 78 -6.59 -37.30 6.65
CA LEU A 78 -6.80 -38.40 5.69
C LEU A 78 -7.83 -39.46 6.11
N GLU A 79 -7.96 -39.79 7.40
CA GLU A 79 -8.90 -40.83 7.86
C GLU A 79 -10.30 -40.28 8.16
N GLU A 80 -10.45 -39.01 8.59
CA GLU A 80 -11.76 -38.33 8.67
C GLU A 80 -12.32 -38.09 7.27
N VAL A 81 -11.47 -37.67 6.31
CA VAL A 81 -11.85 -37.58 4.88
C VAL A 81 -12.29 -38.95 4.35
N LYS A 82 -11.55 -40.04 4.62
CA LYS A 82 -11.99 -41.40 4.27
C LYS A 82 -13.31 -41.81 4.94
N GLU A 83 -13.55 -41.42 6.19
CA GLU A 83 -14.80 -41.72 6.90
C GLU A 83 -15.98 -40.96 6.26
N LEU A 84 -15.81 -39.66 5.98
CA LEU A 84 -16.81 -38.82 5.30
C LEU A 84 -17.15 -39.38 3.92
N LEU A 85 -16.15 -39.67 3.08
CA LEU A 85 -16.33 -40.25 1.74
C LEU A 85 -17.05 -41.62 1.81
N ARG A 86 -16.64 -42.51 2.73
CA ARG A 86 -17.33 -43.80 2.97
C ARG A 86 -18.77 -43.64 3.47
N SER A 87 -19.09 -42.53 4.15
CA SER A 87 -20.44 -42.21 4.61
C SER A 87 -21.35 -41.66 3.51
N GLY A 88 -20.84 -41.45 2.29
CA GLY A 88 -21.58 -40.93 1.15
C GLY A 88 -21.51 -39.40 0.99
N VAL A 89 -20.58 -38.72 1.65
CA VAL A 89 -20.26 -37.32 1.37
C VAL A 89 -19.54 -37.26 0.02
N SER A 90 -20.03 -36.43 -0.90
CA SER A 90 -19.36 -36.25 -2.21
C SER A 90 -17.99 -35.59 -2.03
N PRO A 91 -16.93 -36.06 -2.72
CA PRO A 91 -15.63 -35.37 -2.74
C PRO A 91 -15.73 -33.97 -3.38
N ASP A 92 -16.67 -33.78 -4.31
CA ASP A 92 -16.86 -32.54 -5.08
C ASP A 92 -17.76 -31.52 -4.36
N LEU A 93 -17.71 -31.50 -3.03
CA LEU A 93 -18.34 -30.44 -2.24
C LEU A 93 -17.41 -29.24 -2.10
N PHE A 94 -17.98 -28.05 -2.31
CA PHE A 94 -17.27 -26.77 -2.39
C PHE A 94 -17.77 -25.72 -1.38
N ASN A 95 -17.02 -24.64 -1.22
CA ASN A 95 -17.39 -23.43 -0.47
C ASN A 95 -18.16 -22.42 -1.35
N GLU A 96 -18.42 -21.21 -0.87
CA GLU A 96 -19.13 -20.19 -1.68
C GLU A 96 -18.37 -19.77 -2.96
N ASP A 97 -17.05 -19.95 -3.00
CA ASP A 97 -16.17 -19.59 -4.12
C ASP A 97 -16.01 -20.74 -5.16
N GLY A 98 -16.61 -21.92 -4.91
CA GLY A 98 -16.46 -23.11 -5.78
C GLY A 98 -15.25 -24.00 -5.47
N LEU A 99 -14.40 -23.64 -4.50
CA LEU A 99 -13.22 -24.42 -4.13
C LEU A 99 -13.60 -25.74 -3.45
N THR A 100 -13.22 -26.87 -4.08
CA THR A 100 -13.42 -28.23 -3.54
C THR A 100 -12.28 -28.67 -2.62
N ALA A 101 -12.48 -29.76 -1.88
CA ALA A 101 -11.43 -30.38 -1.05
C ALA A 101 -10.18 -30.75 -1.87
N LEU A 102 -10.33 -31.07 -3.15
CA LEU A 102 -9.23 -31.38 -4.06
C LEU A 102 -8.39 -30.13 -4.39
N HIS A 103 -9.01 -28.96 -4.56
CA HIS A 103 -8.28 -27.69 -4.73
C HIS A 103 -7.42 -27.39 -3.50
N GLN A 104 -7.98 -27.46 -2.29
CA GLN A 104 -7.25 -27.17 -1.06
C GLN A 104 -6.03 -28.10 -0.89
N CYS A 105 -6.20 -29.41 -1.13
CA CYS A 105 -5.09 -30.37 -1.08
C CYS A 105 -4.02 -30.13 -2.16
N CYS A 106 -4.39 -29.50 -3.28
CA CYS A 106 -3.50 -29.09 -4.35
C CYS A 106 -2.80 -27.74 -4.13
N ILE A 107 -3.23 -26.95 -3.15
CA ILE A 107 -2.50 -25.76 -2.67
C ILE A 107 -1.50 -26.17 -1.59
N ASP A 108 -1.91 -27.02 -0.64
CA ASP A 108 -1.13 -27.36 0.57
C ASP A 108 -0.12 -28.53 0.41
N ASP A 109 0.07 -29.06 -0.80
CA ASP A 109 0.93 -30.24 -1.12
C ASP A 109 0.53 -31.56 -0.42
N PHE A 110 -0.77 -31.85 -0.31
CA PHE A 110 -1.27 -33.03 0.43
C PHE A 110 -1.46 -34.27 -0.46
N GLU A 111 -0.38 -34.80 -1.04
CA GLU A 111 -0.40 -35.90 -2.04
C GLU A 111 -1.29 -37.10 -1.65
N GLU A 112 -1.18 -37.62 -0.43
CA GLU A 112 -1.97 -38.77 0.03
C GLU A 112 -3.49 -38.48 0.12
N LEU A 113 -3.87 -37.23 0.36
CA LEU A 113 -5.28 -36.79 0.30
C LEU A 113 -5.75 -36.60 -1.13
N VAL A 114 -4.92 -36.05 -2.02
CA VAL A 114 -5.20 -35.96 -3.46
C VAL A 114 -5.45 -37.37 -4.03
N ARG A 115 -4.59 -38.34 -3.71
CA ARG A 115 -4.80 -39.77 -4.05
C ARG A 115 -6.15 -40.28 -3.54
N CYS A 116 -6.44 -40.07 -2.25
CA CYS A 116 -7.67 -40.56 -1.62
C CYS A 116 -8.96 -39.92 -2.16
N LEU A 117 -8.93 -38.63 -2.51
CA LEU A 117 -10.08 -37.92 -3.09
C LEU A 117 -10.35 -38.43 -4.51
N VAL A 118 -9.30 -38.56 -5.34
CA VAL A 118 -9.41 -39.11 -6.69
C VAL A 118 -9.86 -40.58 -6.68
N GLU A 119 -9.34 -41.42 -5.78
CA GLU A 119 -9.81 -42.80 -5.59
C GLU A 119 -11.28 -42.90 -5.16
N ALA A 120 -11.80 -41.87 -4.47
CA ALA A 120 -13.21 -41.74 -4.11
C ALA A 120 -14.09 -41.11 -5.20
N GLY A 121 -13.51 -40.79 -6.37
CA GLY A 121 -14.24 -40.24 -7.52
C GLY A 121 -14.33 -38.73 -7.58
N ALA A 122 -13.41 -37.99 -6.93
CA ALA A 122 -13.32 -36.53 -7.09
C ALA A 122 -13.12 -36.13 -8.56
N SER A 123 -13.82 -35.09 -8.99
CA SER A 123 -13.62 -34.47 -10.29
C SER A 123 -12.26 -33.77 -10.32
N VAL A 124 -11.30 -34.41 -10.98
CA VAL A 124 -9.95 -33.89 -11.25
C VAL A 124 -9.99 -32.56 -12.01
N ASN A 125 -11.08 -32.32 -12.74
CA ASN A 125 -11.38 -31.10 -13.49
C ASN A 125 -12.62 -30.38 -12.92
N ALA A 126 -12.79 -30.39 -11.59
CA ALA A 126 -13.70 -29.44 -10.93
C ALA A 126 -13.23 -28.00 -11.23
N CYS A 127 -14.19 -27.08 -11.41
CA CYS A 127 -13.92 -25.66 -11.59
C CYS A 127 -14.43 -24.87 -10.37
N ASP A 128 -13.68 -23.86 -9.93
CA ASP A 128 -14.15 -22.83 -9.00
C ASP A 128 -14.87 -21.67 -9.75
N SER A 129 -15.19 -20.56 -9.07
CA SER A 129 -15.88 -19.41 -9.69
C SER A 129 -15.09 -18.77 -10.83
N GLU A 130 -13.76 -18.80 -10.76
CA GLU A 130 -12.84 -18.22 -11.76
C GLU A 130 -12.34 -19.28 -12.75
N LEU A 131 -13.02 -20.43 -12.82
CA LEU A 131 -12.72 -21.58 -13.67
C LEU A 131 -11.33 -22.20 -13.43
N TRP A 132 -10.69 -21.94 -12.28
CA TRP A 132 -9.49 -22.67 -11.89
C TRP A 132 -9.81 -24.13 -11.62
N THR A 133 -8.84 -24.99 -11.89
CA THR A 133 -8.93 -26.43 -11.60
C THR A 133 -7.86 -26.84 -10.59
N PRO A 134 -7.94 -28.04 -9.97
CA PRO A 134 -6.89 -28.53 -9.08
C PRO A 134 -5.51 -28.62 -9.74
N LEU A 135 -5.46 -28.75 -11.07
CA LEU A 135 -4.22 -28.70 -11.84
C LEU A 135 -3.64 -27.28 -11.96
N HIS A 136 -4.49 -26.24 -12.11
CA HIS A 136 -4.03 -24.85 -12.02
C HIS A 136 -3.42 -24.57 -10.64
N ALA A 137 -4.11 -24.95 -9.56
CA ALA A 137 -3.60 -24.78 -8.19
C ALA A 137 -2.23 -25.49 -7.99
N ALA A 138 -2.12 -26.77 -8.37
CA ALA A 138 -0.88 -27.53 -8.24
C ALA A 138 0.26 -26.99 -9.13
N ALA A 139 -0.05 -26.41 -10.29
CA ALA A 139 0.94 -25.83 -11.19
C ALA A 139 1.46 -24.47 -10.68
N THR A 140 0.56 -23.57 -10.26
CA THR A 140 0.91 -22.28 -9.66
C THR A 140 1.79 -22.44 -8.42
N CYS A 141 1.50 -23.42 -7.56
CA CYS A 141 2.29 -23.67 -6.36
C CYS A 141 3.59 -24.48 -6.59
N GLY A 142 3.91 -24.89 -7.83
CA GLY A 142 5.12 -25.64 -8.16
C GLY A 142 5.13 -27.12 -7.72
N HIS A 143 3.95 -27.68 -7.43
CA HIS A 143 3.80 -29.02 -6.85
C HIS A 143 3.87 -30.12 -7.91
N THR A 144 5.01 -30.22 -8.59
CA THR A 144 5.38 -31.24 -9.60
C THR A 144 4.81 -32.66 -9.36
N ARG A 145 4.72 -33.13 -8.11
CA ARG A 145 4.24 -34.48 -7.78
C ARG A 145 2.72 -34.58 -7.85
N LEU A 146 2.02 -33.56 -7.39
CA LEU A 146 0.58 -33.42 -7.58
C LEU A 146 0.23 -33.22 -9.06
N VAL A 147 1.01 -32.41 -9.78
CA VAL A 147 0.85 -32.25 -11.24
C VAL A 147 0.95 -33.61 -11.96
N GLN A 148 1.94 -34.45 -11.63
CA GLN A 148 2.04 -35.82 -12.17
C GLN A 148 0.83 -36.70 -11.81
N LEU A 149 0.38 -36.65 -10.56
CA LEU A 149 -0.76 -37.42 -10.04
C LEU A 149 -2.06 -37.03 -10.77
N LEU A 150 -2.36 -35.73 -10.83
CA LEU A 150 -3.55 -35.17 -11.48
C LEU A 150 -3.58 -35.50 -12.97
N VAL A 151 -2.45 -35.32 -13.68
CA VAL A 151 -2.30 -35.72 -15.09
C VAL A 151 -2.55 -37.22 -15.29
N GLN A 152 -1.97 -38.08 -14.45
CA GLN A 152 -2.22 -39.53 -14.49
C GLN A 152 -3.68 -39.90 -14.20
N SER A 153 -4.41 -39.01 -13.53
CA SER A 153 -5.83 -39.15 -13.17
C SER A 153 -6.79 -38.52 -14.19
N GLY A 154 -6.28 -37.97 -15.31
CA GLY A 154 -7.10 -37.37 -16.36
C GLY A 154 -7.36 -35.86 -16.21
N ALA A 155 -6.48 -35.13 -15.54
CA ALA A 155 -6.52 -33.66 -15.54
C ALA A 155 -6.36 -33.10 -16.95
N ASP A 156 -7.18 -32.12 -17.31
CA ASP A 156 -7.14 -31.48 -18.62
C ASP A 156 -6.03 -30.43 -18.68
N LEU A 157 -5.02 -30.70 -19.50
CA LEU A 157 -3.90 -29.81 -19.80
C LEU A 157 -4.31 -28.58 -20.62
N LEU A 158 -5.52 -28.61 -21.21
CA LEU A 158 -6.11 -27.56 -22.03
C LEU A 158 -7.30 -26.88 -21.34
N ALA A 159 -7.52 -27.12 -20.04
CA ALA A 159 -8.44 -26.33 -19.25
C ALA A 159 -7.98 -24.86 -19.26
N VAL A 160 -8.92 -23.94 -19.46
CA VAL A 160 -8.67 -22.48 -19.52
C VAL A 160 -9.45 -21.81 -18.40
N ASN A 161 -8.77 -21.05 -17.56
CA ASN A 161 -9.41 -20.29 -16.47
C ASN A 161 -10.07 -18.99 -16.98
N ALA A 162 -10.71 -18.21 -16.10
CA ALA A 162 -11.39 -16.97 -16.47
C ALA A 162 -10.45 -15.90 -17.09
N ASP A 163 -9.16 -15.92 -16.72
CA ASP A 163 -8.12 -15.02 -17.26
C ASP A 163 -7.59 -15.46 -18.65
N GLY A 164 -8.02 -16.61 -19.18
CA GLY A 164 -7.50 -17.17 -20.44
C GLY A 164 -6.21 -18.01 -20.30
N ASN A 165 -5.73 -18.24 -19.08
CA ASN A 165 -4.53 -19.04 -18.80
C ASN A 165 -4.84 -20.55 -18.78
N MET A 166 -3.86 -21.35 -19.19
CA MET A 166 -3.81 -22.79 -18.95
C MET A 166 -2.83 -23.09 -17.80
N PRO A 167 -2.83 -24.30 -17.19
CA PRO A 167 -1.99 -24.58 -16.03
C PRO A 167 -0.48 -24.37 -16.26
N TYR A 168 0.00 -24.54 -17.49
CA TYR A 168 1.42 -24.33 -17.81
C TYR A 168 1.82 -22.85 -17.86
N ASP A 169 0.88 -21.91 -18.10
CA ASP A 169 1.20 -20.48 -18.14
C ASP A 169 1.44 -19.91 -16.73
N LEU A 170 0.92 -20.57 -15.69
CA LEU A 170 0.95 -20.12 -14.29
C LEU A 170 2.14 -20.68 -13.46
N CYS A 171 3.00 -21.52 -14.05
CA CYS A 171 4.11 -22.16 -13.33
C CYS A 171 5.18 -21.15 -12.87
N GLU A 172 5.37 -20.97 -11.56
CA GLU A 172 6.46 -20.13 -11.02
C GLU A 172 7.86 -20.74 -11.23
N ASP A 173 7.97 -22.08 -11.33
CA ASP A 173 9.24 -22.80 -11.45
C ASP A 173 9.41 -23.53 -12.80
N GLU A 174 10.63 -23.50 -13.34
CA GLU A 174 10.94 -24.07 -14.66
C GLU A 174 10.88 -25.61 -14.69
N ALA A 175 10.85 -26.32 -13.55
CA ALA A 175 10.73 -27.79 -13.51
C ALA A 175 9.27 -28.26 -13.54
N THR A 176 8.32 -27.53 -12.91
CA THR A 176 6.88 -27.76 -13.12
C THR A 176 6.47 -27.38 -14.53
N LEU A 177 6.99 -26.26 -15.06
CA LEU A 177 6.79 -25.89 -16.47
C LEU A 177 7.33 -26.96 -17.44
N GLU A 178 8.59 -27.40 -17.28
CA GLU A 178 9.18 -28.41 -18.15
C GLU A 178 8.42 -29.75 -18.08
N LEU A 179 7.95 -30.15 -16.89
CA LEU A 179 7.09 -31.31 -16.72
C LEU A 179 5.81 -31.20 -17.56
N ILE A 180 5.06 -30.11 -17.44
CA ILE A 180 3.78 -29.95 -18.14
C ILE A 180 4.01 -29.83 -19.66
N GLU A 181 4.97 -29.01 -20.12
CA GLU A 181 5.32 -28.91 -21.55
C GLU A 181 5.74 -30.27 -22.14
N THR A 182 6.40 -31.13 -21.36
CA THR A 182 6.79 -32.49 -21.79
C THR A 182 5.58 -33.41 -21.91
N VAL A 183 4.70 -33.44 -20.90
CA VAL A 183 3.45 -34.24 -20.95
C VAL A 183 2.56 -33.79 -22.11
N MET A 184 2.41 -32.49 -22.35
CA MET A 184 1.65 -31.96 -23.47
C MET A 184 2.21 -32.45 -24.82
N ALA A 185 3.53 -32.47 -24.97
CA ALA A 185 4.19 -33.01 -26.16
C ALA A 185 4.01 -34.53 -26.30
N GLU A 186 4.07 -35.30 -25.21
CA GLU A 186 3.82 -36.75 -25.19
C GLU A 186 2.36 -37.10 -25.54
N GLN A 187 1.40 -36.28 -25.13
CA GLN A 187 -0.01 -36.40 -25.52
C GLN A 187 -0.31 -35.88 -26.95
N GLY A 188 0.70 -35.39 -27.68
CA GLY A 188 0.54 -34.89 -29.04
C GLY A 188 -0.24 -33.58 -29.13
N ILE A 189 -0.27 -32.78 -28.06
CA ILE A 189 -0.90 -31.46 -28.07
C ILE A 189 -0.06 -30.53 -28.96
N THR A 190 -0.71 -29.93 -29.96
CA THR A 190 -0.12 -28.96 -30.89
C THR A 190 -0.46 -27.54 -30.47
N GLN A 191 0.34 -26.56 -30.91
CA GLN A 191 -0.01 -25.15 -30.74
C GLN A 191 -1.38 -24.82 -31.35
N GLU A 192 -1.66 -25.36 -32.54
CA GLU A 192 -2.96 -25.24 -33.21
C GLU A 192 -4.14 -25.70 -32.32
N ARG A 193 -3.97 -26.76 -31.52
CA ARG A 193 -4.99 -27.23 -30.57
C ARG A 193 -5.07 -26.37 -29.30
N ILE A 194 -3.96 -25.78 -28.85
CA ILE A 194 -3.97 -24.80 -27.74
C ILE A 194 -4.73 -23.55 -28.16
N ASP A 195 -4.47 -23.06 -29.37
CA ASP A 195 -5.10 -21.89 -29.95
C ASP A 195 -6.61 -22.14 -30.19
N GLU A 196 -6.98 -23.32 -30.71
CA GLU A 196 -8.38 -23.77 -30.84
C GLU A 196 -9.12 -23.81 -29.49
N CYS A 197 -8.47 -24.32 -28.42
CA CYS A 197 -9.07 -24.36 -27.08
C CYS A 197 -9.27 -22.96 -26.48
N ARG A 198 -8.29 -22.05 -26.60
CA ARG A 198 -8.44 -20.65 -26.15
C ARG A 198 -9.50 -19.89 -26.95
N ALA A 199 -9.54 -20.08 -28.27
CA ALA A 199 -10.52 -19.44 -29.15
C ALA A 199 -11.93 -20.05 -29.07
N ALA A 200 -12.14 -21.15 -28.35
CA ALA A 200 -13.41 -21.88 -28.36
C ALA A 200 -14.63 -21.00 -28.00
N LYS A 201 -14.50 -20.14 -26.97
CA LYS A 201 -15.58 -19.23 -26.55
C LYS A 201 -15.77 -18.03 -27.48
N GLU A 202 -14.69 -17.52 -28.09
CA GLU A 202 -14.79 -16.55 -29.18
C GLU A 202 -15.55 -17.14 -30.37
N MET A 203 -15.25 -18.39 -30.76
CA MET A 203 -15.87 -19.04 -31.92
C MET A 203 -17.34 -19.43 -31.69
N GLU A 204 -17.71 -19.77 -30.45
CA GLU A 204 -19.10 -19.96 -30.00
C GLU A 204 -19.89 -18.64 -30.14
N MET A 205 -19.40 -17.55 -29.54
CA MET A 205 -20.04 -16.23 -29.69
C MET A 205 -20.04 -15.73 -31.15
N LEU A 206 -19.01 -16.04 -31.94
CA LEU A 206 -18.95 -15.70 -33.35
C LEU A 206 -19.99 -16.45 -34.20
N ALA A 207 -20.36 -17.68 -33.81
CA ALA A 207 -21.47 -18.40 -34.40
C ALA A 207 -22.81 -17.78 -34.02
N ASP A 208 -23.04 -17.52 -32.73
CA ASP A 208 -24.27 -16.89 -32.23
C ASP A 208 -24.51 -15.51 -32.87
N VAL A 209 -23.47 -14.68 -32.99
CA VAL A 209 -23.56 -13.36 -33.65
C VAL A 209 -23.88 -13.51 -35.15
N ARG A 210 -23.37 -14.53 -35.84
CA ARG A 210 -23.75 -14.81 -37.25
C ARG A 210 -25.21 -15.20 -37.37
N ASP A 211 -25.73 -16.04 -36.48
CA ASP A 211 -27.13 -16.44 -36.49
C ASP A 211 -28.08 -15.29 -36.11
N LEU A 212 -27.67 -14.41 -35.18
CA LEU A 212 -28.38 -13.16 -34.87
C LEU A 212 -28.44 -12.19 -36.07
N VAL A 213 -27.36 -12.12 -36.87
CA VAL A 213 -27.31 -11.35 -38.12
C VAL A 213 -28.23 -11.96 -39.17
N LEU A 214 -28.24 -13.29 -39.31
CA LEU A 214 -29.13 -14.01 -40.24
C LEU A 214 -30.62 -13.90 -39.85
N SER A 215 -30.94 -13.83 -38.56
CA SER A 215 -32.31 -13.57 -38.08
C SER A 215 -32.73 -12.10 -38.16
N GLY A 216 -31.81 -11.18 -38.45
CA GLY A 216 -32.07 -9.74 -38.52
C GLY A 216 -32.28 -9.07 -37.16
N THR A 217 -31.69 -9.63 -36.10
CA THR A 217 -31.81 -9.11 -34.73
C THR A 217 -30.90 -7.90 -34.50
N GLU A 218 -31.33 -6.94 -33.68
CA GLU A 218 -30.55 -5.74 -33.39
C GLU A 218 -29.38 -6.03 -32.43
N LEU A 219 -28.15 -6.03 -32.97
CA LEU A 219 -26.90 -6.29 -32.23
C LEU A 219 -26.55 -5.24 -31.15
N GLY A 220 -27.33 -4.16 -31.06
CA GLY A 220 -27.25 -3.15 -30.00
C GLY A 220 -28.05 -3.49 -28.74
N ALA A 221 -28.68 -4.67 -28.68
CA ALA A 221 -29.39 -5.15 -27.49
C ALA A 221 -28.49 -5.18 -26.24
N LYS A 222 -29.12 -5.01 -25.08
CA LYS A 222 -28.48 -4.99 -23.77
C LYS A 222 -29.04 -6.09 -22.88
N ASP A 223 -28.18 -6.66 -22.04
CA ASP A 223 -28.58 -7.52 -20.91
C ASP A 223 -29.15 -6.70 -19.73
N ASP A 224 -29.49 -7.37 -18.64
CA ASP A 224 -29.99 -6.75 -17.40
C ASP A 224 -28.97 -5.82 -16.70
N ASN A 225 -27.68 -5.95 -17.01
CA ASN A 225 -26.60 -5.09 -16.55
C ASN A 225 -26.30 -3.92 -17.53
N GLY A 226 -27.02 -3.82 -18.64
CA GLY A 226 -26.79 -2.82 -19.68
C GLY A 226 -25.66 -3.16 -20.67
N THR A 227 -25.02 -4.33 -20.51
CA THR A 227 -23.91 -4.82 -21.33
C THR A 227 -24.38 -5.12 -22.75
N THR A 228 -23.63 -4.70 -23.77
CA THR A 228 -23.85 -5.14 -25.16
C THR A 228 -22.83 -6.20 -25.56
N LEU A 229 -23.11 -6.95 -26.65
CA LEU A 229 -22.18 -7.91 -27.25
C LEU A 229 -20.79 -7.30 -27.54
N MET A 230 -20.72 -5.99 -27.84
CA MET A 230 -19.47 -5.27 -28.04
C MET A 230 -18.66 -5.07 -26.75
N HIS A 231 -19.31 -4.94 -25.58
CA HIS A 231 -18.60 -4.86 -24.29
C HIS A 231 -17.97 -6.22 -23.95
N ILE A 232 -18.70 -7.33 -24.17
CA ILE A 232 -18.21 -8.69 -23.93
C ILE A 232 -16.99 -8.98 -24.81
N ALA A 233 -17.09 -8.71 -26.12
CA ALA A 233 -15.97 -8.87 -27.03
C ALA A 233 -14.76 -7.99 -26.64
N ALA A 234 -14.99 -6.74 -26.24
CA ALA A 234 -13.96 -5.82 -25.83
C ALA A 234 -13.23 -6.21 -24.53
N ALA A 235 -13.95 -6.75 -23.54
CA ALA A 235 -13.35 -7.23 -22.29
C ALA A 235 -12.46 -8.48 -22.52
N ASN A 236 -12.92 -9.42 -23.35
CA ASN A 236 -12.25 -10.70 -23.57
C ASN A 236 -11.23 -10.70 -24.73
N GLY A 237 -11.01 -9.55 -25.38
CA GLY A 237 -10.08 -9.44 -26.51
C GLY A 237 -10.53 -10.12 -27.82
N TRP A 238 -11.78 -10.55 -27.92
CA TRP A 238 -12.34 -11.34 -29.03
C TRP A 238 -12.48 -10.53 -30.33
N GLN A 239 -11.36 -10.35 -31.02
CA GLN A 239 -11.23 -9.49 -32.19
C GLN A 239 -12.13 -9.93 -33.36
N SER A 240 -12.31 -11.23 -33.60
CA SER A 240 -13.14 -11.74 -34.70
C SER A 240 -14.61 -11.39 -34.49
N VAL A 241 -15.07 -11.43 -33.24
CA VAL A 241 -16.43 -11.03 -32.85
C VAL A 241 -16.58 -9.51 -32.94
N ALA A 242 -15.61 -8.75 -32.44
CA ALA A 242 -15.62 -7.29 -32.53
C ALA A 242 -15.65 -6.81 -33.99
N GLU A 243 -14.82 -7.37 -34.87
CA GLU A 243 -14.82 -7.05 -36.31
C GLU A 243 -16.18 -7.33 -36.97
N LEU A 244 -16.78 -8.51 -36.73
CA LEU A 244 -18.12 -8.83 -37.26
C LEU A 244 -19.19 -7.86 -36.74
N LEU A 245 -19.19 -7.55 -35.44
CA LEU A 245 -20.11 -6.58 -34.85
C LEU A 245 -19.92 -5.18 -35.47
N LEU A 246 -18.70 -4.78 -35.78
CA LEU A 246 -18.36 -3.50 -36.42
C LEU A 246 -18.79 -3.45 -37.90
N GLU A 247 -18.59 -4.52 -38.68
CA GLU A 247 -19.10 -4.63 -40.05
C GLU A 247 -20.62 -4.43 -40.11
N GLN A 248 -21.35 -5.02 -39.16
CA GLN A 248 -22.80 -4.91 -39.02
C GLN A 248 -23.24 -3.63 -38.28
N LYS A 249 -22.30 -2.73 -37.97
CA LYS A 249 -22.52 -1.39 -37.37
C LYS A 249 -23.16 -1.41 -35.99
N ALA A 250 -22.83 -2.41 -35.17
CA ALA A 250 -23.16 -2.43 -33.76
C ALA A 250 -22.59 -1.18 -33.03
N PRO A 251 -23.30 -0.63 -32.02
CA PRO A 251 -22.97 0.68 -31.48
C PRO A 251 -21.81 0.64 -30.46
N VAL A 252 -20.65 1.19 -30.86
CA VAL A 252 -19.43 1.32 -30.02
C VAL A 252 -19.50 2.37 -28.89
N GLY A 253 -20.58 3.15 -28.85
CA GLY A 253 -20.78 4.25 -27.89
C GLY A 253 -21.92 4.02 -26.89
N GLU A 254 -22.50 2.82 -26.86
CA GLU A 254 -23.46 2.46 -25.81
C GLU A 254 -22.79 2.29 -24.46
N LYS A 255 -23.60 2.38 -23.41
CA LYS A 255 -23.17 2.27 -22.01
C LYS A 255 -23.91 1.24 -21.20
N ASP A 256 -23.18 0.56 -20.32
CA ASP A 256 -23.68 -0.36 -19.31
C ASP A 256 -24.18 0.36 -18.03
N CYS A 257 -24.48 -0.41 -16.98
CA CYS A 257 -24.99 0.09 -15.71
C CYS A 257 -23.99 0.90 -14.86
N ASP A 258 -22.68 0.77 -15.11
CA ASP A 258 -21.62 1.58 -14.49
C ASP A 258 -21.17 2.75 -15.40
N GLY A 259 -21.81 2.87 -16.57
CA GLY A 259 -21.62 3.93 -17.54
C GLY A 259 -20.35 3.80 -18.37
N TRP A 260 -19.68 2.65 -18.29
CA TRP A 260 -18.57 2.27 -19.14
C TRP A 260 -19.07 2.11 -20.57
N THR A 261 -18.17 2.24 -21.53
CA THR A 261 -18.40 1.91 -22.95
C THR A 261 -17.51 0.70 -23.31
N PRO A 262 -17.67 0.06 -24.48
CA PRO A 262 -16.74 -1.00 -24.90
C PRO A 262 -15.27 -0.56 -24.89
N LEU A 263 -15.00 0.74 -25.12
CA LEU A 263 -13.65 1.29 -25.04
C LEU A 263 -13.09 1.35 -23.60
N HIS A 264 -13.93 1.43 -22.57
CA HIS A 264 -13.47 1.32 -21.18
C HIS A 264 -13.07 -0.13 -20.86
N ALA A 265 -13.88 -1.11 -21.26
CA ALA A 265 -13.56 -2.53 -21.10
C ALA A 265 -12.27 -2.91 -21.85
N ALA A 266 -12.17 -2.52 -23.13
CA ALA A 266 -10.97 -2.66 -23.95
C ALA A 266 -9.71 -2.03 -23.32
N ALA A 267 -9.84 -0.85 -22.71
CA ALA A 267 -8.71 -0.17 -22.07
C ALA A 267 -8.32 -0.79 -20.72
N CYS A 268 -9.29 -1.27 -19.93
CA CYS A 268 -9.03 -1.90 -18.64
C CYS A 268 -8.30 -3.25 -18.80
N TRP A 269 -8.76 -4.08 -19.74
CA TRP A 269 -8.19 -5.41 -20.02
C TRP A 269 -7.11 -5.41 -21.13
N GLY A 270 -6.77 -4.24 -21.68
CA GLY A 270 -5.60 -4.04 -22.52
C GLY A 270 -5.73 -4.51 -23.98
N HIS A 271 -6.93 -4.62 -24.54
CA HIS A 271 -7.19 -5.26 -25.84
C HIS A 271 -8.01 -4.37 -26.80
N MET A 272 -7.80 -4.54 -28.11
CA MET A 272 -8.57 -3.94 -29.23
C MET A 272 -8.89 -2.42 -29.23
N VAL A 273 -8.26 -1.62 -28.36
CA VAL A 273 -8.44 -0.15 -28.25
C VAL A 273 -8.37 0.56 -29.61
N GLU A 274 -7.34 0.26 -30.42
CA GLU A 274 -7.13 0.89 -31.73
C GLU A 274 -8.29 0.62 -32.70
N LEU A 275 -8.81 -0.62 -32.70
CA LEU A 275 -9.92 -1.05 -33.56
C LEU A 275 -11.22 -0.28 -33.22
N LEU A 276 -11.53 -0.15 -31.94
CA LEU A 276 -12.72 0.59 -31.48
C LEU A 276 -12.63 2.09 -31.76
N VAL A 277 -11.46 2.71 -31.53
CA VAL A 277 -11.23 4.14 -31.81
C VAL A 277 -11.30 4.43 -33.31
N ALA A 278 -10.75 3.57 -34.17
CA ALA A 278 -10.85 3.71 -35.63
C ALA A 278 -12.31 3.67 -36.12
N HIS A 279 -13.20 2.99 -35.40
CA HIS A 279 -14.65 2.91 -35.67
C HIS A 279 -15.49 3.97 -34.94
N GLY A 280 -14.84 4.95 -34.28
CA GLY A 280 -15.51 6.11 -33.68
C GLY A 280 -15.93 5.95 -32.22
N ALA A 281 -15.30 5.04 -31.47
CA ALA A 281 -15.42 5.03 -30.02
C ALA A 281 -14.77 6.27 -29.39
N ASP A 282 -15.45 6.86 -28.40
CA ASP A 282 -15.07 8.16 -27.82
C ASP A 282 -14.01 8.01 -26.70
N LEU A 283 -12.79 8.47 -26.99
CA LEU A 283 -11.64 8.57 -26.07
C LEU A 283 -11.89 9.50 -24.86
N HIS A 284 -12.96 10.29 -24.88
CA HIS A 284 -13.36 11.22 -23.83
C HIS A 284 -14.69 10.83 -23.15
N ALA A 285 -15.25 9.65 -23.49
CA ALA A 285 -16.40 9.10 -22.80
C ALA A 285 -16.06 8.92 -21.31
N LYS A 286 -17.01 9.26 -20.43
CA LYS A 286 -16.85 9.15 -18.97
C LYS A 286 -17.71 8.06 -18.34
N SER A 287 -17.19 7.25 -17.42
CA SER A 287 -17.96 6.35 -16.54
C SER A 287 -18.93 7.13 -15.63
N ILE A 288 -19.78 6.43 -14.86
CA ILE A 288 -20.59 7.08 -13.78
C ILE A 288 -19.69 7.72 -12.70
N LEU A 289 -18.47 7.24 -12.53
CA LEU A 289 -17.47 7.80 -11.60
C LEU A 289 -16.66 8.95 -12.21
N GLU A 290 -16.98 9.37 -13.44
CA GLU A 290 -16.30 10.40 -14.24
C GLU A 290 -14.90 10.04 -14.81
N GLU A 291 -14.50 8.77 -14.74
CA GLU A 291 -13.26 8.24 -15.33
C GLU A 291 -13.38 8.08 -16.85
N THR A 292 -12.29 8.23 -17.60
CA THR A 292 -12.23 7.94 -19.05
C THR A 292 -11.55 6.60 -19.32
N PRO A 293 -11.57 6.05 -20.55
CA PRO A 293 -10.81 4.84 -20.89
C PRO A 293 -9.32 4.91 -20.53
N LEU A 294 -8.72 6.10 -20.53
CA LEU A 294 -7.32 6.30 -20.12
C LEU A 294 -7.11 6.16 -18.60
N ASP A 295 -8.13 6.45 -17.80
CA ASP A 295 -8.03 6.47 -16.34
C ASP A 295 -8.29 5.08 -15.72
N VAL A 296 -9.02 4.21 -16.42
CA VAL A 296 -9.23 2.78 -16.06
C VAL A 296 -8.16 1.84 -16.65
N CYS A 297 -7.21 2.36 -17.44
CA CYS A 297 -6.17 1.59 -18.11
C CYS A 297 -5.00 1.30 -17.16
N ALA A 298 -4.85 0.03 -16.74
CA ALA A 298 -3.77 -0.42 -15.87
C ALA A 298 -2.47 -0.75 -16.64
N ASP A 299 -2.56 -1.17 -17.90
CA ASP A 299 -1.40 -1.53 -18.72
C ASP A 299 -0.68 -0.31 -19.31
N GLU A 300 0.64 -0.24 -19.15
CA GLU A 300 1.44 0.91 -19.57
C GLU A 300 1.58 1.04 -21.09
N GLU A 301 1.65 -0.06 -21.85
CA GLU A 301 1.77 0.00 -23.32
C GLU A 301 0.44 0.46 -23.94
N VAL A 302 -0.69 -0.03 -23.44
CA VAL A 302 -2.03 0.37 -23.84
C VAL A 302 -2.32 1.81 -23.39
N ARG A 303 -1.84 2.23 -22.22
CA ARG A 303 -1.91 3.63 -21.76
C ARG A 303 -1.11 4.58 -22.68
N VAL A 304 0.06 4.16 -23.18
CA VAL A 304 0.83 4.90 -24.20
C VAL A 304 0.08 4.95 -25.53
N LYS A 305 -0.51 3.85 -26.00
CA LYS A 305 -1.35 3.83 -27.22
C LYS A 305 -2.57 4.76 -27.10
N LEU A 306 -3.28 4.73 -25.97
CA LEU A 306 -4.39 5.64 -25.68
C LEU A 306 -3.96 7.10 -25.70
N LEU A 307 -2.78 7.43 -25.15
CA LEU A 307 -2.22 8.79 -25.20
C LEU A 307 -1.87 9.22 -26.63
N ASP A 308 -1.26 8.36 -27.44
CA ASP A 308 -0.95 8.66 -28.83
C ASP A 308 -2.23 8.84 -29.69
N LEU A 309 -3.20 7.93 -29.57
CA LEU A 309 -4.51 8.06 -30.22
C LEU A 309 -5.22 9.36 -29.81
N LYS A 310 -5.15 9.73 -28.52
CA LYS A 310 -5.70 10.98 -27.98
C LYS A 310 -4.97 12.21 -28.52
N HIS A 311 -3.64 12.20 -28.61
CA HIS A 311 -2.86 13.28 -29.23
C HIS A 311 -3.16 13.43 -30.73
N LYS A 312 -3.28 12.31 -31.46
CA LYS A 312 -3.66 12.30 -32.89
C LYS A 312 -5.09 12.83 -33.09
N HIS A 313 -6.05 12.42 -32.27
CA HIS A 313 -7.42 12.97 -32.25
C HIS A 313 -7.41 14.48 -31.99
N ASP A 314 -6.73 14.93 -30.93
CA ASP A 314 -6.56 16.35 -30.58
C ASP A 314 -5.97 17.17 -31.74
N ALA A 315 -4.95 16.65 -32.42
CA ALA A 315 -4.32 17.30 -33.57
C ALA A 315 -5.27 17.40 -34.77
N ILE A 316 -6.02 16.34 -35.07
CA ILE A 316 -7.07 16.34 -36.10
C ILE A 316 -8.13 17.40 -35.77
N MET A 317 -8.64 17.45 -34.54
CA MET A 317 -9.66 18.41 -34.13
C MET A 317 -9.15 19.86 -34.19
N LYS A 318 -7.94 20.13 -33.72
CA LYS A 318 -7.27 21.45 -33.85
C LYS A 318 -7.07 21.84 -35.32
N SER A 319 -6.86 20.89 -36.23
CA SER A 319 -6.80 21.14 -37.68
C SER A 319 -8.16 21.47 -38.29
N GLN A 320 -9.23 20.77 -37.87
CA GLN A 320 -10.60 21.00 -38.33
C GLN A 320 -11.12 22.36 -37.84
N ASP A 321 -10.86 22.74 -36.59
CA ASP A 321 -11.27 24.06 -36.08
C ASP A 321 -10.49 25.20 -36.73
N ARG A 322 -9.21 25.00 -37.08
CA ARG A 322 -8.48 25.95 -37.95
C ARG A 322 -9.15 26.10 -39.32
N ARG A 323 -9.66 25.01 -39.93
CA ARG A 323 -10.44 25.08 -41.18
C ARG A 323 -11.80 25.78 -40.96
N LYS A 324 -12.60 25.39 -39.96
CA LYS A 324 -13.90 26.00 -39.58
C LYS A 324 -13.76 27.51 -39.32
N GLY A 325 -12.79 27.92 -38.50
CA GLY A 325 -12.51 29.34 -38.15
C GLY A 325 -11.88 30.17 -39.29
N THR A 326 -11.37 29.53 -40.34
CA THR A 326 -10.94 30.22 -41.58
C THR A 326 -12.11 30.41 -42.54
N LEU A 327 -13.04 29.45 -42.60
CA LEU A 327 -14.29 29.57 -43.34
C LEU A 327 -15.23 30.63 -42.73
N GLN A 328 -15.40 30.65 -41.40
CA GLN A 328 -16.19 31.67 -40.72
C GLN A 328 -15.67 33.11 -40.97
N ARG A 329 -14.35 33.32 -40.98
CA ARG A 329 -13.74 34.62 -41.31
C ARG A 329 -13.97 35.08 -42.76
N ARG A 330 -14.35 34.18 -43.68
CA ARG A 330 -14.80 34.54 -45.04
C ARG A 330 -16.30 34.87 -45.12
N ALA A 331 -17.11 34.45 -44.14
CA ALA A 331 -18.55 34.71 -44.09
C ALA A 331 -18.91 36.04 -43.37
N SER A 332 -18.02 36.55 -42.52
CA SER A 332 -18.28 37.71 -41.65
C SER A 332 -18.18 39.09 -42.32
N SER A 333 -18.04 39.18 -43.65
CA SER A 333 -17.95 40.44 -44.40
C SER A 333 -19.30 41.00 -44.89
N ALA A 334 -20.42 40.31 -44.61
CA ALA A 334 -21.76 40.67 -45.11
C ALA A 334 -22.71 41.18 -44.00
N GLY A 335 -22.75 42.50 -43.82
CA GLY A 335 -23.92 43.31 -43.47
C GLY A 335 -24.97 42.83 -42.44
N SER A 336 -24.82 43.33 -41.20
CA SER A 336 -25.87 44.02 -40.41
C SER A 336 -27.14 43.29 -39.89
N ARG A 337 -27.50 43.67 -38.64
CA ARG A 337 -28.78 43.43 -37.91
C ARG A 337 -29.16 42.00 -37.50
N GLY A 338 -29.50 41.85 -36.21
CA GLY A 338 -30.39 40.79 -35.71
C GLY A 338 -29.85 39.96 -34.54
N LYS A 339 -30.27 40.28 -33.29
CA LYS A 339 -30.17 39.32 -32.17
C LYS A 339 -31.26 38.26 -32.35
N VAL A 340 -30.89 37.01 -32.60
CA VAL A 340 -31.76 35.83 -32.37
C VAL A 340 -30.92 34.72 -31.74
N VAL A 341 -31.07 34.51 -30.42
CA VAL A 341 -30.49 33.35 -29.75
C VAL A 341 -31.48 32.19 -29.88
N ARG A 342 -31.26 31.30 -30.85
CA ARG A 342 -31.93 30.00 -30.84
C ARG A 342 -31.28 29.11 -29.79
N ARG A 343 -32.04 28.74 -28.75
CA ARG A 343 -31.71 27.57 -27.93
C ARG A 343 -31.98 26.33 -28.78
N THR A 344 -30.94 25.66 -29.26
CA THR A 344 -31.05 24.27 -29.73
C THR A 344 -31.30 23.36 -28.54
N SER A 345 -32.08 22.30 -28.75
CA SER A 345 -32.37 21.27 -27.76
C SER A 345 -31.13 20.42 -27.44
N VAL A 346 -31.14 19.75 -26.29
CA VAL A 346 -30.05 18.85 -25.90
C VAL A 346 -29.91 17.70 -26.91
N ASN A 347 -31.03 17.13 -27.39
CA ASN A 347 -31.02 16.06 -28.39
C ASN A 347 -30.41 16.49 -29.74
N GLU A 348 -30.63 17.73 -30.20
CA GLU A 348 -29.95 18.26 -31.39
C GLU A 348 -28.43 18.35 -31.19
N ARG A 349 -27.98 18.67 -29.97
CA ARG A 349 -26.54 18.74 -29.64
C ARG A 349 -25.90 17.35 -29.63
N SER A 350 -26.54 16.35 -29.01
CA SER A 350 -26.08 14.95 -29.04
C SER A 350 -26.18 14.31 -30.44
N SER A 351 -27.07 14.81 -31.30
CA SER A 351 -27.16 14.44 -32.71
C SER A 351 -26.02 15.04 -33.56
N LEU A 352 -25.60 16.27 -33.24
CA LEU A 352 -24.43 16.90 -33.87
C LEU A 352 -23.13 16.18 -33.51
N TYR A 353 -22.86 15.88 -32.24
CA TYR A 353 -21.65 15.14 -31.83
C TYR A 353 -21.54 13.77 -32.52
N ARG A 354 -22.61 12.95 -32.51
CA ARG A 354 -22.64 11.67 -33.26
C ARG A 354 -22.39 11.85 -34.77
N ARG A 355 -22.73 13.01 -35.36
CA ARG A 355 -22.46 13.35 -36.76
C ARG A 355 -21.08 13.98 -37.03
N GLU A 356 -20.30 14.29 -35.99
CA GLU A 356 -18.88 14.65 -36.12
C GLU A 356 -18.02 13.40 -35.89
N HIS A 357 -18.26 12.61 -34.85
CA HIS A 357 -17.58 11.31 -34.62
C HIS A 357 -17.73 10.32 -35.80
N HIS A 358 -18.92 10.23 -36.41
CA HIS A 358 -19.11 9.39 -37.59
C HIS A 358 -18.32 9.87 -38.83
N LYS A 359 -17.93 11.16 -38.90
CA LYS A 359 -17.03 11.67 -39.95
C LYS A 359 -15.56 11.48 -39.57
N GLU A 360 -15.24 11.55 -38.28
CA GLU A 360 -13.89 11.26 -37.77
C GLU A 360 -13.51 9.80 -38.03
N ALA A 361 -14.41 8.84 -37.77
CA ALA A 361 -14.22 7.43 -38.11
C ALA A 361 -13.92 7.19 -39.61
N VAL A 362 -14.64 7.89 -40.51
CA VAL A 362 -14.37 7.83 -41.96
C VAL A 362 -12.96 8.33 -42.29
N VAL A 363 -12.48 9.41 -41.66
CA VAL A 363 -11.12 9.93 -41.87
C VAL A 363 -10.04 8.95 -41.39
N TRP A 364 -10.29 8.21 -40.29
CA TRP A 364 -9.40 7.13 -39.84
C TRP A 364 -9.38 5.94 -40.82
N GLN A 365 -10.54 5.50 -41.30
CA GLN A 365 -10.66 4.42 -42.29
C GLN A 365 -10.09 4.79 -43.67
N GLU A 366 -10.12 6.06 -44.06
CA GLU A 366 -9.48 6.57 -45.29
C GLU A 366 -7.96 6.62 -45.15
N ARG A 367 -7.43 7.11 -44.01
CA ARG A 367 -5.97 7.19 -43.78
C ARG A 367 -5.27 5.84 -43.73
N GLY A 368 -5.93 4.78 -43.25
CA GLY A 368 -5.38 3.42 -43.24
C GLY A 368 -5.12 2.80 -44.63
N ARG A 369 -5.31 3.56 -45.73
CA ARG A 369 -5.14 3.11 -47.12
C ARG A 369 -4.07 3.87 -47.90
N GLU A 370 -3.44 4.90 -47.31
CA GLU A 370 -2.35 5.65 -47.94
C GLU A 370 -1.01 5.32 -47.24
N ALA A 371 0.03 5.02 -48.02
CA ALA A 371 1.37 4.74 -47.49
C ALA A 371 2.15 6.04 -47.28
N GLU A 372 2.91 6.13 -46.17
CA GLU A 372 3.62 7.36 -45.81
C GLU A 372 4.88 7.60 -46.69
N PRO A 373 5.13 8.87 -47.10
CA PRO A 373 6.38 9.27 -47.73
C PRO A 373 7.49 9.49 -46.68
N PRO A 374 8.79 9.43 -47.06
CA PRO A 374 9.91 9.61 -46.13
C PRO A 374 10.12 11.08 -45.72
N ASP A 375 10.68 11.27 -44.52
CA ASP A 375 11.05 12.58 -43.95
C ASP A 375 12.21 13.27 -44.70
N ASP A 376 12.22 14.60 -44.66
CA ASP A 376 13.32 15.49 -45.04
C ASP A 376 13.75 16.33 -43.81
N ASP A 377 15.04 16.30 -43.45
CA ASP A 377 15.60 17.02 -42.29
C ASP A 377 15.77 18.54 -42.55
N GLU A 378 14.98 19.40 -41.88
CA GLU A 378 15.20 20.86 -41.82
C GLU A 378 15.87 21.31 -40.50
N ASP A 379 17.19 21.12 -40.36
CA ASP A 379 17.97 21.79 -39.29
C ASP A 379 19.36 22.30 -39.76
N ARG A 380 19.35 23.25 -40.71
CA ARG A 380 20.54 24.04 -41.11
C ARG A 380 20.19 25.47 -41.55
N GLN A 381 20.09 26.42 -40.62
CA GLN A 381 20.23 27.84 -40.97
C GLN A 381 20.62 28.77 -39.80
N THR A 382 21.92 28.84 -39.52
CA THR A 382 22.57 30.00 -38.89
C THR A 382 23.76 30.46 -39.73
N ASP A 383 24.13 31.75 -39.57
CA ASP A 383 25.32 32.41 -40.13
C ASP A 383 25.43 32.50 -41.67
N ALA A 384 24.75 33.50 -42.25
CA ALA A 384 24.87 33.86 -43.68
C ALA A 384 25.04 35.38 -43.97
N GLU A 385 25.48 36.19 -42.99
CA GLU A 385 25.81 37.61 -43.22
C GLU A 385 27.33 37.91 -43.10
N LYS A 386 28.08 37.54 -44.16
CA LYS A 386 29.30 38.24 -44.63
C LYS A 386 29.73 37.79 -46.03
N ARG A 387 29.25 38.53 -47.03
CA ARG A 387 29.92 38.72 -48.33
C ARG A 387 31.21 39.55 -48.10
N GLU A 388 32.32 39.49 -48.85
CA GLU A 388 32.60 39.29 -50.28
C GLU A 388 34.09 38.80 -50.45
N PRO A 389 34.71 38.59 -51.65
CA PRO A 389 35.23 37.24 -51.99
C PRO A 389 36.68 37.22 -52.56
N LEU A 390 36.99 36.17 -53.36
CA LEU A 390 38.14 35.94 -54.28
C LEU A 390 39.39 35.22 -53.71
N GLY A 391 39.99 34.32 -54.53
CA GLY A 391 41.42 33.95 -54.43
C GLY A 391 41.79 32.48 -54.66
N ASN A 392 42.17 32.10 -55.88
CA ASN A 392 42.82 30.80 -56.20
C ASN A 392 44.19 30.62 -55.47
N GLY A 393 44.62 29.39 -55.13
CA GLY A 393 45.90 29.21 -54.40
C GLY A 393 46.54 27.80 -54.26
N ALA A 394 46.37 26.92 -55.24
CA ALA A 394 46.93 25.56 -55.36
C ALA A 394 48.24 25.12 -54.63
N THR A 395 48.21 23.90 -54.04
CA THR A 395 49.28 22.84 -54.04
C THR A 395 50.46 22.92 -53.01
N PRO A 396 51.40 21.93 -52.89
CA PRO A 396 51.22 20.75 -51.99
C PRO A 396 52.53 20.27 -51.26
N LEU A 397 52.52 19.03 -50.71
CA LEU A 397 53.61 17.99 -50.61
C LEU A 397 53.44 17.14 -49.31
N SER A 398 53.21 15.82 -49.35
CA SER A 398 54.17 14.66 -49.44
C SER A 398 54.59 14.11 -48.04
N SER A 399 55.02 12.86 -47.77
CA SER A 399 55.27 11.62 -48.56
C SER A 399 55.40 10.34 -47.64
N VAL A 400 55.36 9.11 -48.23
CA VAL A 400 56.24 7.90 -48.01
C VAL A 400 56.66 7.45 -46.57
N SER A 401 56.65 6.17 -46.12
CA SER A 401 56.16 4.85 -46.64
C SER A 401 56.22 3.70 -45.59
N LEU A 402 55.67 2.52 -45.99
CA LEU A 402 55.78 1.11 -45.52
C LEU A 402 57.23 0.51 -45.44
N PRO A 403 57.48 -0.80 -45.11
CA PRO A 403 56.90 -1.78 -44.14
C PRO A 403 57.94 -2.75 -43.44
N GLY A 404 57.45 -3.79 -42.71
CA GLY A 404 58.12 -5.12 -42.52
C GLY A 404 58.85 -5.37 -41.18
N GLU A 405 59.09 -6.59 -40.67
CA GLU A 405 58.67 -7.99 -40.96
C GLU A 405 58.90 -8.90 -39.71
N LEU A 406 58.34 -10.13 -39.68
CA LEU A 406 58.98 -11.44 -39.30
C LEU A 406 58.01 -12.50 -38.69
N HIS A 407 58.53 -13.70 -38.37
CA HIS A 407 57.86 -15.00 -38.64
C HIS A 407 58.01 -16.08 -37.53
N GLU A 408 57.44 -17.29 -37.79
CA GLU A 408 57.46 -18.53 -36.97
C GLU A 408 56.67 -18.51 -35.64
N GLY A 409 55.99 -19.57 -35.16
CA GLY A 409 55.71 -20.94 -35.65
C GLY A 409 55.08 -21.79 -34.52
N SER A 410 54.60 -23.05 -34.66
CA SER A 410 54.28 -23.93 -35.80
C SER A 410 53.61 -25.24 -35.29
N ARG A 411 52.95 -26.04 -36.17
CA ARG A 411 52.60 -27.49 -36.01
C ARG A 411 51.50 -27.90 -34.98
N MET A 412 50.72 -29.01 -35.12
CA MET A 412 50.54 -30.02 -36.21
C MET A 412 49.21 -30.83 -36.07
N GLU A 413 48.46 -31.03 -37.18
CA GLU A 413 47.67 -32.25 -37.59
C GLU A 413 46.59 -32.91 -36.66
N ARG A 414 45.60 -33.70 -37.12
CA ARG A 414 45.09 -34.21 -38.43
C ARG A 414 43.56 -34.46 -38.27
N SER A 415 42.66 -34.12 -39.20
CA SER A 415 42.20 -34.90 -40.39
C SER A 415 41.37 -36.17 -40.07
N ALA A 416 40.40 -36.64 -40.88
CA ALA A 416 40.11 -36.34 -42.29
C ALA A 416 38.62 -36.47 -42.72
N SER A 417 38.32 -35.81 -43.83
CA SER A 417 37.20 -35.86 -44.80
C SER A 417 36.61 -37.22 -45.20
N TYR A 418 35.34 -37.21 -45.66
CA TYR A 418 34.77 -37.68 -46.96
C TYR A 418 33.27 -37.27 -46.96
N GLN A 419 32.64 -36.54 -47.89
CA GLN A 419 32.67 -36.41 -49.36
C GLN A 419 32.00 -37.57 -50.12
N LEU A 420 30.71 -37.40 -50.49
CA LEU A 420 30.20 -37.41 -51.88
C LEU A 420 28.66 -37.30 -51.97
N ALA A 421 28.17 -36.61 -53.01
CA ALA A 421 26.80 -36.71 -53.55
C ALA A 421 26.84 -37.51 -54.88
N PRO A 422 25.71 -37.83 -55.56
CA PRO A 422 25.05 -36.83 -56.43
C PRO A 422 23.52 -37.03 -56.64
N GLY A 423 22.91 -36.14 -57.43
CA GLY A 423 21.59 -36.39 -58.06
C GLY A 423 20.69 -35.15 -58.07
N GLY A 424 20.41 -34.60 -59.25
CA GLY A 424 19.42 -33.54 -59.45
C GLY A 424 18.67 -33.75 -60.77
N GLY A 425 17.45 -33.21 -60.88
CA GLY A 425 16.66 -33.31 -62.11
C GLY A 425 15.15 -33.11 -61.91
N GLU A 426 14.73 -31.85 -62.04
CA GLU A 426 13.46 -31.38 -62.64
C GLU A 426 12.07 -31.72 -62.03
N ALA A 427 11.15 -30.75 -62.24
CA ALA A 427 9.71 -30.91 -62.49
C ALA A 427 8.70 -31.23 -61.35
N ASP A 428 8.23 -30.15 -60.72
CA ASP A 428 6.84 -29.62 -60.90
C ASP A 428 5.73 -29.92 -59.85
N SER A 429 4.82 -28.94 -59.77
CA SER A 429 3.44 -28.91 -59.23
C SER A 429 3.14 -29.11 -57.73
N MET A 430 2.61 -28.04 -57.15
CA MET A 430 1.67 -27.92 -56.03
C MET A 430 1.17 -29.20 -55.30
N THR A 431 1.32 -29.25 -53.97
CA THR A 431 0.19 -29.00 -53.04
C THR A 431 0.65 -28.81 -51.57
N ARG A 432 -0.30 -28.42 -50.71
CA ARG A 432 -0.17 -28.17 -49.26
C ARG A 432 0.61 -29.26 -48.49
N GLU A 433 1.49 -28.81 -47.60
CA GLU A 433 1.63 -29.36 -46.25
C GLU A 433 1.86 -28.20 -45.27
N LYS A 434 1.08 -28.14 -44.17
CA LYS A 434 1.39 -27.26 -43.03
C LYS A 434 2.55 -27.92 -42.27
N ALA A 435 3.66 -27.22 -42.09
CA ALA A 435 4.72 -27.72 -41.22
C ALA A 435 4.24 -27.69 -39.76
N HIS A 436 4.02 -28.86 -39.16
CA HIS A 436 3.66 -28.95 -37.75
C HIS A 436 4.85 -28.53 -36.87
N HIS A 437 4.80 -27.32 -36.33
CA HIS A 437 5.74 -26.88 -35.30
C HIS A 437 5.47 -27.66 -34.01
N THR A 438 6.41 -28.54 -33.65
CA THR A 438 6.37 -29.27 -32.38
C THR A 438 6.80 -28.36 -31.23
N LEU A 439 6.38 -28.67 -29.99
CA LEU A 439 6.76 -27.92 -28.78
C LEU A 439 8.29 -27.74 -28.61
N ALA A 440 9.10 -28.68 -29.14
CA ALA A 440 10.57 -28.58 -29.16
C ALA A 440 11.11 -27.45 -30.07
N GLU A 441 10.33 -26.98 -31.05
CA GLU A 441 10.64 -25.78 -31.84
C GLU A 441 10.41 -24.51 -31.01
N LEU A 442 9.30 -24.47 -30.27
CA LEU A 442 8.91 -23.35 -29.41
C LEU A 442 9.82 -23.21 -28.18
N LYS A 443 10.27 -24.30 -27.54
CA LYS A 443 11.33 -24.26 -26.50
C LYS A 443 12.59 -23.56 -27.03
N ARG A 444 13.00 -23.85 -28.28
CA ARG A 444 14.15 -23.21 -28.93
C ARG A 444 13.91 -21.72 -29.25
N GLN A 445 12.69 -21.35 -29.64
CA GLN A 445 12.33 -19.95 -29.90
C GLN A 445 12.21 -19.12 -28.62
N ARG A 446 11.59 -19.63 -27.55
CA ARG A 446 11.56 -18.99 -26.21
C ARG A 446 12.98 -18.79 -25.66
N ALA A 447 13.87 -19.77 -25.82
CA ALA A 447 15.28 -19.64 -25.44
C ALA A 447 16.02 -18.56 -26.26
N ALA A 448 15.77 -18.47 -27.57
CA ALA A 448 16.33 -17.42 -28.43
C ALA A 448 15.79 -16.02 -28.07
N ALA A 449 14.52 -15.90 -27.70
CA ALA A 449 13.92 -14.65 -27.24
C ALA A 449 14.54 -14.17 -25.91
N LYS A 450 14.78 -15.06 -24.94
CA LYS A 450 15.53 -14.76 -23.70
C LYS A 450 16.97 -14.28 -23.97
N LEU A 451 17.55 -14.52 -25.16
CA LEU A 451 18.91 -14.11 -25.56
C LEU A 451 19.00 -12.78 -26.33
N HIS A 452 17.90 -12.24 -26.88
CA HIS A 452 17.92 -11.04 -27.71
C HIS A 452 17.58 -9.73 -26.96
N LYS A 453 18.35 -9.42 -25.90
CA LYS A 453 18.47 -8.05 -25.36
C LYS A 453 19.86 -7.49 -25.65
N GLN A 454 19.96 -6.59 -26.63
CA GLN A 454 21.22 -5.89 -26.95
C GLN A 454 21.60 -4.86 -25.87
N PRO A 455 22.91 -4.56 -25.70
CA PRO A 455 23.38 -3.61 -24.71
C PRO A 455 23.11 -2.15 -25.09
N ALA A 456 22.91 -1.29 -24.10
CA ALA A 456 22.70 0.14 -24.29
C ALA A 456 24.00 0.88 -24.70
N PRO A 457 23.91 1.96 -25.50
CA PRO A 457 25.05 2.79 -25.89
C PRO A 457 25.56 3.69 -24.73
N PRO A 458 26.80 4.21 -24.81
CA PRO A 458 27.38 5.06 -23.77
C PRO A 458 26.78 6.49 -23.76
N PRO A 459 26.78 7.18 -22.61
CA PRO A 459 26.21 8.52 -22.47
C PRO A 459 27.13 9.62 -23.04
N PRO A 460 26.58 10.70 -23.63
CA PRO A 460 27.30 11.93 -23.91
C PRO A 460 27.56 12.78 -22.65
N LEU A 461 28.41 13.79 -22.78
CA LEU A 461 28.89 14.65 -21.68
C LEU A 461 27.96 15.84 -21.35
N GLU A 462 28.26 16.50 -20.23
CA GLU A 462 27.51 17.53 -19.51
C GLU A 462 26.93 18.70 -20.36
N GLY A 463 25.71 19.17 -20.04
CA GLY A 463 25.16 20.38 -20.64
C GLY A 463 23.79 20.88 -20.13
N ALA A 464 23.82 21.88 -19.24
CA ALA A 464 22.72 22.80 -18.88
C ALA A 464 21.45 22.25 -18.16
N VAL A 465 20.72 23.19 -17.53
CA VAL A 465 19.53 22.94 -16.68
C VAL A 465 18.32 23.68 -17.25
N TYR A 466 17.16 23.01 -17.29
CA TYR A 466 15.84 23.65 -17.32
C TYR A 466 14.87 22.93 -16.35
N PHE A 467 13.79 23.61 -15.98
CA PHE A 467 12.91 23.30 -14.85
C PHE A 467 11.43 23.59 -15.20
N THR A 468 10.51 23.31 -14.27
CA THR A 468 9.06 23.69 -14.24
C THR A 468 8.09 22.82 -15.07
N PRO A 469 6.77 22.85 -14.81
CA PRO A 469 6.08 22.81 -13.49
C PRO A 469 4.89 21.80 -13.47
N ALA A 470 4.12 21.77 -12.37
CA ALA A 470 2.96 20.87 -12.17
C ALA A 470 1.58 21.56 -12.30
N SER A 471 0.52 20.79 -12.51
CA SER A 471 -0.90 21.06 -12.13
C SER A 471 -1.78 19.84 -12.47
N GLY A 472 -2.96 19.63 -11.85
CA GLY A 472 -3.64 20.42 -10.81
C GLY A 472 -4.90 19.73 -10.23
N ASP A 473 -5.63 20.46 -9.37
CA ASP A 473 -6.74 19.94 -8.54
C ASP A 473 -8.15 20.00 -9.19
N PRO A 474 -9.12 19.20 -8.71
CA PRO A 474 -10.56 19.36 -8.99
C PRO A 474 -11.26 20.41 -8.07
N PRO A 475 -12.45 20.93 -8.44
CA PRO A 475 -13.00 22.18 -7.87
C PRO A 475 -13.97 22.05 -6.67
N LEU A 476 -14.16 23.18 -5.99
CA LEU A 476 -15.02 23.38 -4.81
C LEU A 476 -16.53 23.46 -5.11
N LEU A 477 -17.36 22.96 -4.19
CA LEU A 477 -18.81 23.21 -4.13
C LEU A 477 -19.20 24.05 -2.91
N LYS A 478 -20.30 24.82 -3.03
CA LYS A 478 -20.74 25.79 -2.01
C LYS A 478 -21.83 25.20 -1.13
N LEU A 479 -21.66 25.28 0.19
CA LEU A 479 -22.69 24.95 1.17
C LEU A 479 -23.65 26.14 1.42
N ARG A 480 -24.85 25.82 1.91
CA ARG A 480 -25.91 26.76 2.30
C ARG A 480 -26.41 26.36 3.69
N ALA A 481 -26.76 27.33 4.53
CA ALA A 481 -27.13 27.09 5.93
C ALA A 481 -28.47 26.31 6.08
N PRO A 482 -28.64 25.53 7.16
CA PRO A 482 -29.91 24.90 7.53
C PRO A 482 -30.84 25.87 8.30
N GLU A 483 -32.12 25.51 8.37
CA GLU A 483 -33.15 26.10 9.26
C GLU A 483 -33.63 25.04 10.29
N GLU A 484 -34.35 25.45 11.33
CA GLU A 484 -34.55 24.70 12.59
C GLU A 484 -35.91 23.94 12.71
N ASP A 485 -36.02 23.11 13.77
CA ASP A 485 -37.26 22.65 14.46
C ASP A 485 -38.24 21.67 13.72
N ALA A 486 -38.87 20.63 14.32
CA ALA A 486 -39.21 20.31 15.72
C ALA A 486 -39.73 18.86 15.95
N ALA A 487 -39.63 18.39 17.22
CA ALA A 487 -40.59 17.56 18.00
C ALA A 487 -41.22 16.21 17.50
N ALA A 488 -40.64 15.10 17.98
CA ALA A 488 -41.22 13.89 18.64
C ALA A 488 -42.70 13.41 18.44
N THR A 489 -42.93 12.09 18.32
CA THR A 489 -43.68 11.25 19.32
C THR A 489 -43.74 9.72 19.06
N LYS A 490 -43.46 8.93 20.12
CA LYS A 490 -44.05 7.65 20.63
C LYS A 490 -44.44 6.42 19.75
N GLU A 491 -44.20 5.24 20.35
CA GLU A 491 -44.57 3.83 20.02
C GLU A 491 -46.10 3.52 20.30
N PRO A 492 -46.66 2.27 20.23
CA PRO A 492 -46.06 0.92 20.03
C PRO A 492 -46.85 -0.19 19.22
N CYS A 493 -46.12 -1.31 18.98
CA CYS A 493 -46.48 -2.75 18.83
C CYS A 493 -47.91 -3.28 18.51
N SER A 494 -48.00 -4.33 17.66
CA SER A 494 -48.61 -5.66 18.00
C SER A 494 -48.49 -6.74 16.89
N PHE A 495 -48.61 -8.03 17.28
CA PHE A 495 -48.66 -9.25 16.43
C PHE A 495 -49.91 -10.09 16.80
N PRO A 496 -50.58 -10.78 15.86
CA PRO A 496 -50.59 -12.27 15.79
C PRO A 496 -50.63 -12.81 14.30
N ILE A 497 -50.29 -14.05 13.88
CA ILE A 497 -50.55 -15.44 14.35
C ILE A 497 -52.03 -15.84 14.11
N PHE A 498 -52.46 -16.91 13.38
CA PHE A 498 -51.92 -18.16 12.79
C PHE A 498 -52.86 -18.59 11.59
N LEU A 499 -52.90 -19.74 10.85
CA LEU A 499 -52.27 -21.09 10.79
C LEU A 499 -52.64 -21.79 9.42
N THR A 500 -51.84 -22.76 8.91
CA THR A 500 -52.17 -23.81 7.87
C THR A 500 -52.59 -23.37 6.44
N GLU A 501 -52.47 -24.14 5.34
CA GLU A 501 -52.02 -25.54 5.10
C GLU A 501 -51.23 -25.68 3.75
N VAL A 502 -50.96 -26.90 3.26
CA VAL A 502 -49.91 -27.23 2.24
C VAL A 502 -50.44 -27.44 0.81
N SER A 503 -49.77 -26.84 -0.20
CA SER A 503 -49.68 -27.39 -1.57
C SER A 503 -48.48 -26.84 -2.35
N SER A 504 -48.00 -27.57 -3.36
CA SER A 504 -46.69 -27.38 -4.02
C SER A 504 -46.60 -26.30 -5.11
N ASN A 505 -45.34 -25.98 -5.48
CA ASN A 505 -44.90 -25.34 -6.73
C ASN A 505 -45.26 -23.86 -6.97
N ARG A 506 -44.42 -22.95 -6.44
CA ARG A 506 -43.86 -21.76 -7.11
C ARG A 506 -42.93 -21.00 -6.16
N VAL A 507 -41.77 -20.57 -6.66
CA VAL A 507 -41.07 -19.37 -6.20
C VAL A 507 -40.64 -18.60 -7.44
N LEU A 508 -41.56 -17.75 -7.91
CA LEU A 508 -41.27 -16.57 -8.71
C LEU A 508 -41.60 -15.37 -7.82
N ASP A 509 -40.84 -14.30 -7.98
CA ASP A 509 -41.18 -12.90 -7.67
C ASP A 509 -41.82 -12.61 -6.30
N LEU A 510 -40.98 -12.19 -5.32
CA LEU A 510 -41.43 -11.41 -4.16
C LEU A 510 -40.37 -10.39 -3.70
N TRP A 511 -40.25 -9.30 -4.45
CA TRP A 511 -39.82 -7.99 -3.93
C TRP A 511 -40.91 -6.99 -4.31
N GLU A 512 -41.69 -6.54 -3.32
CA GLU A 512 -42.90 -5.73 -3.59
C GLU A 512 -42.57 -4.31 -4.03
N MET A 513 -43.41 -3.78 -4.93
CA MET A 513 -43.37 -2.37 -5.32
C MET A 513 -43.86 -1.48 -4.18
N THR A 514 -43.00 -0.63 -3.62
CA THR A 514 -43.46 0.56 -2.91
C THR A 514 -43.79 1.66 -3.91
N GLU A 515 -45.07 1.95 -4.11
CA GLU A 515 -45.54 3.05 -4.98
C GLU A 515 -45.13 4.42 -4.43
N ASN A 516 -43.96 4.92 -4.82
CA ASN A 516 -43.65 6.34 -4.90
C ASN A 516 -42.50 6.57 -5.89
N GLY A 517 -42.63 7.58 -6.76
CA GLY A 517 -41.75 7.82 -7.91
C GLY A 517 -40.36 8.39 -7.56
N VAL A 518 -39.57 7.67 -6.76
CA VAL A 518 -38.18 8.03 -6.43
C VAL A 518 -37.25 7.09 -7.19
N VAL A 519 -36.54 7.64 -8.18
CA VAL A 519 -35.44 6.92 -8.85
C VAL A 519 -34.33 6.69 -7.84
N CYS A 520 -34.16 5.44 -7.39
CA CYS A 520 -33.09 5.08 -6.47
C CYS A 520 -31.74 5.11 -7.19
N GLN A 521 -31.10 6.28 -7.20
CA GLN A 521 -29.72 6.44 -7.63
C GLN A 521 -28.83 5.46 -6.82
N ARG A 522 -28.06 4.60 -7.49
CA ARG A 522 -26.95 3.90 -6.83
C ARG A 522 -25.96 4.97 -6.36
N GLY A 523 -25.99 5.30 -5.07
CA GLY A 523 -25.03 6.22 -4.46
C GLY A 523 -23.60 5.67 -4.55
N LYS A 524 -22.60 6.55 -4.44
CA LYS A 524 -21.20 6.10 -4.44
C LYS A 524 -20.98 5.09 -3.31
N VAL A 525 -20.33 3.97 -3.61
CA VAL A 525 -20.08 2.89 -2.63
C VAL A 525 -19.28 3.42 -1.43
N LEU A 526 -18.28 4.28 -1.70
CA LEU A 526 -17.53 5.00 -0.67
C LEU A 526 -17.94 6.49 -0.64
N THR A 527 -18.48 6.92 0.49
CA THR A 527 -18.88 8.31 0.82
C THR A 527 -18.44 8.67 2.23
N THR A 528 -18.62 9.92 2.62
CA THR A 528 -18.54 10.35 4.04
C THR A 528 -19.49 9.59 4.96
N ASP A 529 -20.54 8.97 4.42
CA ASP A 529 -21.55 8.24 5.20
C ASP A 529 -21.20 6.74 5.30
N THR A 530 -20.77 6.13 4.19
CA THR A 530 -20.40 4.70 4.13
C THR A 530 -18.95 4.38 4.52
N MET A 531 -18.03 5.36 4.54
CA MET A 531 -16.65 5.13 4.99
C MET A 531 -16.58 4.70 6.47
N ASN A 532 -15.52 3.98 6.84
CA ASN A 532 -15.29 3.48 8.20
C ASN A 532 -15.48 4.59 9.26
N PRO A 533 -16.43 4.43 10.21
CA PRO A 533 -16.79 5.47 11.18
C PRO A 533 -15.70 5.74 12.23
N ASN A 534 -14.66 4.91 12.32
CA ASN A 534 -13.45 5.22 13.09
C ASN A 534 -12.57 6.23 12.35
N VAL A 535 -12.33 6.01 11.05
CA VAL A 535 -11.52 6.91 10.20
C VAL A 535 -12.12 8.32 10.15
N LYS A 536 -13.46 8.45 10.20
CA LYS A 536 -14.16 9.75 10.32
C LYS A 536 -13.75 10.57 11.56
N LYS A 537 -13.20 9.93 12.60
CA LYS A 537 -12.79 10.54 13.88
C LYS A 537 -11.27 10.77 13.96
N VAL A 538 -10.51 10.41 12.93
CA VAL A 538 -9.04 10.48 12.94
C VAL A 538 -8.58 11.90 12.63
N GLU A 539 -8.28 12.67 13.67
CA GLU A 539 -7.72 14.01 13.55
C GLU A 539 -6.19 14.02 13.78
N TYR A 540 -5.45 14.65 12.87
CA TYR A 540 -3.99 14.77 12.95
C TYR A 540 -3.52 16.20 12.62
N ALA A 541 -3.73 17.12 13.56
CA ALA A 541 -3.56 18.57 13.38
C ALA A 541 -2.16 19.02 12.89
N VAL A 542 -1.10 18.22 13.13
CA VAL A 542 0.26 18.51 12.65
C VAL A 542 0.36 18.55 11.10
N ARG A 543 -0.63 17.99 10.39
CA ARG A 543 -0.83 18.16 8.93
C ARG A 543 -2.25 18.65 8.57
N GLY A 544 -2.92 19.33 9.50
CA GLY A 544 -4.29 19.82 9.36
C GLY A 544 -4.45 21.11 8.52
N PRO A 545 -5.61 21.80 8.62
CA PRO A 545 -6.00 22.90 7.73
C PRO A 545 -4.99 24.06 7.61
N ILE A 546 -4.28 24.43 8.68
CA ILE A 546 -3.24 25.47 8.61
C ILE A 546 -2.10 25.07 7.65
N VAL A 547 -1.74 23.78 7.59
CA VAL A 547 -0.69 23.28 6.69
C VAL A 547 -1.17 23.26 5.23
N GLN A 548 -2.46 22.99 5.00
CA GLN A 548 -3.09 23.12 3.68
C GLN A 548 -3.11 24.60 3.23
N ARG A 549 -3.52 25.52 4.12
CA ARG A 549 -3.50 26.97 3.84
C ARG A 549 -2.07 27.49 3.61
N ALA A 550 -1.08 27.00 4.35
CA ALA A 550 0.33 27.31 4.14
C ALA A 550 0.81 26.91 2.73
N VAL A 551 0.43 25.72 2.24
CA VAL A 551 0.72 25.28 0.86
C VAL A 551 0.03 26.17 -0.18
N GLN A 552 -1.23 26.58 0.07
CA GLN A 552 -1.93 27.50 -0.83
C GLN A 552 -1.21 28.86 -0.90
N ILE A 553 -0.81 29.42 0.24
CA ILE A 553 -0.06 30.69 0.29
C ILE A 553 1.32 30.56 -0.37
N GLU A 554 2.00 29.42 -0.25
CA GLU A 554 3.23 29.14 -1.00
C GLU A 554 3.02 29.11 -2.52
N ASN A 555 1.83 28.73 -2.99
CA ASN A 555 1.48 28.77 -4.42
C ASN A 555 1.05 30.17 -4.87
N GLU A 556 0.23 30.87 -4.08
CA GLU A 556 -0.10 32.30 -4.27
C GLU A 556 1.18 33.15 -4.45
N LEU A 557 2.20 32.91 -3.62
CA LEU A 557 3.50 33.59 -3.73
C LEU A 557 4.27 33.25 -5.02
N LYS A 558 4.22 32.01 -5.51
CA LYS A 558 4.84 31.60 -6.80
C LYS A 558 4.13 32.23 -8.00
N GLU A 559 2.81 32.41 -7.90
CA GLU A 559 1.98 33.10 -8.89
C GLU A 559 2.14 34.64 -8.84
N GLY A 560 2.92 35.16 -7.90
CA GLY A 560 3.19 36.59 -7.76
C GLY A 560 2.12 37.39 -7.00
N VAL A 561 1.23 36.72 -6.28
CA VAL A 561 0.26 37.37 -5.39
C VAL A 561 0.99 38.11 -4.27
N LYS A 562 0.70 39.41 -4.12
CA LYS A 562 1.35 40.25 -3.10
C LYS A 562 0.78 39.96 -1.72
N LYS A 563 1.63 39.44 -0.83
CA LYS A 563 1.40 39.29 0.63
C LYS A 563 2.27 40.28 1.43
N PRO A 564 2.06 40.46 2.74
CA PRO A 564 2.96 41.22 3.61
C PRO A 564 4.36 40.58 3.83
N PHE A 565 4.60 39.41 3.24
CA PHE A 565 5.80 38.59 3.40
C PHE A 565 6.15 37.89 2.08
N SER A 566 7.42 37.49 1.93
CA SER A 566 7.97 36.86 0.71
C SER A 566 8.09 35.34 0.76
N GLU A 567 7.97 34.72 1.94
CA GLU A 567 8.03 33.27 2.12
C GLU A 567 7.11 32.82 3.26
N VAL A 568 6.71 31.55 3.24
CA VAL A 568 6.04 30.88 4.36
C VAL A 568 7.09 30.16 5.21
N ILE A 569 7.16 30.47 6.51
CA ILE A 569 8.11 29.87 7.44
C ILE A 569 7.42 28.73 8.20
N ARG A 570 7.78 27.49 7.85
CA ARG A 570 7.22 26.25 8.39
C ARG A 570 7.78 25.88 9.78
N ALA A 571 7.48 26.69 10.79
CA ALA A 571 7.84 26.41 12.19
C ALA A 571 6.92 25.37 12.89
N ASN A 572 6.07 24.68 12.12
CA ASN A 572 5.06 23.72 12.57
C ASN A 572 5.58 22.27 12.71
N ILE A 573 6.64 21.89 11.99
CA ILE A 573 7.10 20.50 11.86
C ILE A 573 8.50 20.30 12.45
N GLY A 574 8.72 19.17 13.13
CA GLY A 574 10.05 18.76 13.59
C GLY A 574 10.77 17.88 12.58
N ASP A 575 11.03 18.44 11.40
CA ASP A 575 11.87 17.85 10.34
C ASP A 575 13.20 18.60 10.30
N ALA A 576 14.27 17.94 10.73
CA ALA A 576 15.58 18.55 10.92
C ALA A 576 16.17 19.08 9.62
N HIS A 577 16.10 18.30 8.55
CA HIS A 577 16.73 18.62 7.27
C HIS A 577 15.95 19.68 6.49
N ALA A 578 14.61 19.67 6.56
CA ALA A 578 13.79 20.75 6.03
C ALA A 578 14.05 22.10 6.74
N MET A 579 14.53 22.07 7.98
CA MET A 579 14.93 23.26 8.75
C MET A 579 16.44 23.58 8.66
N GLY A 580 17.19 22.91 7.78
CA GLY A 580 18.59 23.23 7.49
C GLY A 580 19.65 22.56 8.38
N GLN A 581 19.28 21.60 9.25
CA GLN A 581 20.26 20.70 9.86
C GLN A 581 20.98 19.93 8.75
N ARG A 582 22.31 19.85 8.84
CA ARG A 582 23.12 19.13 7.84
C ARG A 582 23.18 17.64 8.18
N PRO A 583 23.05 16.73 7.20
CA PRO A 583 23.17 15.29 7.45
C PRO A 583 24.57 14.93 7.96
N ILE A 584 24.64 13.82 8.69
CA ILE A 584 25.90 13.29 9.24
C ILE A 584 26.65 12.54 8.13
N THR A 585 27.89 12.97 7.84
CA THR A 585 28.67 12.43 6.72
C THR A 585 28.87 10.91 6.83
N PHE A 586 29.17 10.40 8.03
CA PHE A 586 29.33 8.95 8.27
C PHE A 586 28.08 8.14 7.90
N PHE A 587 26.89 8.60 8.32
CA PHE A 587 25.63 7.93 7.99
C PHE A 587 25.39 7.88 6.47
N ARG A 588 25.65 9.00 5.77
CA ARG A 588 25.51 9.07 4.31
C ARG A 588 26.58 8.25 3.57
N GLN A 589 27.79 8.15 4.09
CA GLN A 589 28.84 7.29 3.55
C GLN A 589 28.45 5.81 3.64
N VAL A 590 28.08 5.32 4.82
CA VAL A 590 27.70 3.90 4.99
C VAL A 590 26.46 3.55 4.18
N VAL A 591 25.42 4.40 4.18
CA VAL A 591 24.22 4.15 3.38
C VAL A 591 24.54 4.14 1.88
N ALA A 592 25.40 5.04 1.38
CA ALA A 592 25.83 5.02 -0.02
C ALA A 592 26.62 3.75 -0.38
N LEU A 593 27.51 3.30 0.50
CA LEU A 593 28.26 2.04 0.36
C LEU A 593 27.33 0.82 0.39
N CYS A 594 26.24 0.85 1.16
CA CYS A 594 25.24 -0.23 1.18
C CYS A 594 24.36 -0.22 -0.08
N SER A 595 23.96 0.95 -0.57
CA SER A 595 23.14 1.10 -1.78
C SER A 595 23.92 0.81 -3.07
N TYR A 596 25.24 1.04 -3.09
CA TYR A 596 26.10 0.76 -4.23
C TYR A 596 27.44 0.16 -3.78
N SER A 597 27.42 -1.15 -3.51
CA SER A 597 28.53 -1.91 -2.93
C SER A 597 29.86 -1.86 -3.69
N LYS A 598 29.85 -1.51 -4.99
CA LYS A 598 31.10 -1.25 -5.75
C LYS A 598 31.95 -0.10 -5.18
N LEU A 599 31.36 0.80 -4.39
CA LEU A 599 32.09 1.89 -3.70
C LEU A 599 32.95 1.40 -2.53
N LEU A 600 32.85 0.13 -2.11
CA LEU A 600 33.76 -0.47 -1.13
C LEU A 600 35.23 -0.44 -1.60
N GLU A 601 35.45 -0.43 -2.91
CA GLU A 601 36.77 -0.35 -3.54
C GLU A 601 37.24 1.10 -3.81
N ASP A 602 36.45 2.13 -3.49
CA ASP A 602 36.83 3.54 -3.69
C ASP A 602 37.56 4.10 -2.45
N ASP A 603 38.81 4.56 -2.62
CA ASP A 603 39.66 5.10 -1.56
C ASP A 603 39.12 6.38 -0.89
N LYS A 604 38.09 7.02 -1.45
CA LYS A 604 37.45 8.21 -0.86
C LYS A 604 36.61 7.91 0.38
N PHE A 605 36.28 6.64 0.65
CA PHE A 605 35.48 6.24 1.80
C PHE A 605 36.36 5.72 2.95
N PRO A 606 36.16 6.19 4.19
CA PRO A 606 36.97 5.78 5.32
C PRO A 606 36.67 4.31 5.71
N GLU A 607 37.70 3.63 6.22
CA GLU A 607 37.66 2.17 6.39
C GLU A 607 36.67 1.71 7.47
N ASP A 608 36.36 2.55 8.46
CA ASP A 608 35.29 2.28 9.44
C ASP A 608 33.90 2.28 8.79
N ALA A 609 33.63 3.22 7.89
CA ALA A 609 32.39 3.26 7.10
C ALA A 609 32.30 2.06 6.14
N LYS A 610 33.41 1.68 5.48
CA LYS A 610 33.48 0.45 4.68
C LYS A 610 33.21 -0.79 5.53
N ASN A 611 33.76 -0.87 6.75
CA ASN A 611 33.52 -1.99 7.67
C ASN A 611 32.07 -2.08 8.16
N ARG A 612 31.42 -0.95 8.51
CA ARG A 612 29.97 -0.97 8.82
C ARG A 612 29.16 -1.46 7.61
N ALA A 613 29.45 -0.94 6.41
CA ALA A 613 28.74 -1.34 5.20
C ALA A 613 28.91 -2.84 4.87
N ARG A 614 30.15 -3.37 4.88
CA ARG A 614 30.41 -4.81 4.69
C ARG A 614 29.64 -5.66 5.70
N ARG A 615 29.64 -5.28 6.98
CA ARG A 615 28.94 -6.00 8.05
C ARG A 615 27.42 -6.01 7.88
N ILE A 616 26.82 -4.89 7.47
CA ILE A 616 25.39 -4.79 7.19
C ILE A 616 25.04 -5.64 5.97
N LEU A 617 25.79 -5.53 4.88
CA LEU A 617 25.57 -6.32 3.66
C LEU A 617 25.73 -7.82 3.90
N GLN A 618 26.72 -8.26 4.69
CA GLN A 618 26.91 -9.67 5.09
C GLN A 618 25.74 -10.24 5.92
N ALA A 619 24.99 -9.39 6.61
CA ALA A 619 23.79 -9.77 7.35
C ALA A 619 22.49 -9.66 6.53
N CYS A 620 22.58 -9.28 5.26
CA CYS A 620 21.48 -9.25 4.30
C CYS A 620 21.59 -10.43 3.32
N ASN A 621 20.46 -11.08 3.02
CA ASN A 621 20.44 -12.16 2.04
C ASN A 621 20.93 -11.67 0.66
N GLY A 622 21.76 -12.48 -0.01
CA GLY A 622 22.38 -12.11 -1.29
C GLY A 622 23.36 -10.93 -1.22
N GLY A 623 23.75 -10.44 -0.04
CA GLY A 623 24.68 -9.32 0.10
C GLY A 623 24.08 -7.96 -0.31
N SER A 624 22.75 -7.80 -0.22
CA SER A 624 22.03 -6.63 -0.76
C SER A 624 20.98 -6.09 0.21
N ILE A 625 20.96 -4.76 0.41
CA ILE A 625 19.90 -4.07 1.16
C ILE A 625 18.54 -4.00 0.43
N GLY A 626 18.45 -4.58 -0.78
CA GLY A 626 17.18 -4.79 -1.48
C GLY A 626 16.45 -6.08 -1.09
N ALA A 627 17.10 -6.99 -0.35
CA ALA A 627 16.47 -8.21 0.15
C ALA A 627 15.67 -7.97 1.45
N TYR A 628 14.63 -8.77 1.68
CA TYR A 628 13.95 -8.79 2.97
C TYR A 628 14.87 -9.29 4.09
N SER A 629 14.74 -8.68 5.27
CA SER A 629 15.31 -9.20 6.52
C SER A 629 14.31 -10.13 7.22
N ALA A 630 14.73 -10.77 8.32
CA ALA A 630 13.78 -11.30 9.29
C ALA A 630 12.80 -10.20 9.76
N SER A 631 11.56 -10.56 10.11
CA SER A 631 10.49 -9.59 10.38
C SER A 631 10.68 -8.73 11.62
N GLN A 632 11.45 -9.21 12.61
CA GLN A 632 11.89 -8.40 13.76
C GLN A 632 13.02 -7.42 13.38
N GLY A 633 13.59 -7.52 12.18
CA GLY A 633 14.76 -6.80 11.71
C GLY A 633 16.05 -7.64 11.69
N ILE A 634 17.06 -7.14 10.99
CA ILE A 634 18.39 -7.74 10.84
C ILE A 634 19.00 -8.03 12.21
N GLU A 635 19.46 -9.27 12.41
CA GLU A 635 19.91 -9.75 13.71
C GLU A 635 21.09 -8.95 14.26
N CYS A 636 22.12 -8.67 13.46
CA CYS A 636 23.29 -7.93 13.94
C CYS A 636 22.94 -6.51 14.41
N VAL A 637 21.92 -5.88 13.80
CA VAL A 637 21.38 -4.57 14.20
C VAL A 637 20.56 -4.68 15.49
N ARG A 638 19.70 -5.70 15.65
CA ARG A 638 19.00 -5.98 16.92
C ARG A 638 19.99 -6.19 18.07
N GLN A 639 21.09 -6.89 17.81
CA GLN A 639 22.17 -7.08 18.79
C GLN A 639 22.89 -5.77 19.14
N ASP A 640 23.08 -4.83 18.21
CA ASP A 640 23.68 -3.52 18.53
C ASP A 640 22.72 -2.55 19.20
N VAL A 641 21.42 -2.60 18.90
CA VAL A 641 20.39 -1.93 19.69
C VAL A 641 20.45 -2.43 21.13
N ALA A 642 20.52 -3.74 21.34
CA ALA A 642 20.64 -4.32 22.68
C ALA A 642 21.93 -3.87 23.40
N ARG A 643 23.10 -3.92 22.74
CA ARG A 643 24.36 -3.41 23.29
C ARG A 643 24.33 -1.91 23.59
N TYR A 644 23.62 -1.11 22.79
CA TYR A 644 23.43 0.32 23.05
C TYR A 644 22.58 0.58 24.28
N ILE A 645 21.45 -0.12 24.43
CA ILE A 645 20.57 -0.03 25.59
C ILE A 645 21.35 -0.41 26.86
N GLU A 646 22.11 -1.51 26.82
CA GLU A 646 22.95 -1.96 27.94
C GLU A 646 24.02 -0.91 28.33
N ARG A 647 24.69 -0.29 27.34
CA ARG A 647 25.63 0.82 27.59
C ARG A 647 24.94 2.06 28.18
N ARG A 648 23.81 2.46 27.61
CA ARG A 648 23.00 3.64 28.00
C ARG A 648 22.49 3.49 29.44
N ASP A 649 21.96 2.32 29.76
CA ASP A 649 21.30 2.06 31.04
C ASP A 649 22.29 1.67 32.15
N GLY A 650 23.56 1.40 31.82
CA GLY A 650 24.67 1.29 32.77
C GLY A 650 25.06 -0.15 33.13
N GLY A 651 24.93 -1.09 32.20
CA GLY A 651 25.17 -2.52 32.40
C GLY A 651 23.91 -3.33 32.70
N ILE A 652 22.72 -2.72 32.60
CA ILE A 652 21.44 -3.44 32.67
C ILE A 652 21.25 -4.19 31.34
N THR A 653 21.26 -5.52 31.40
CA THR A 653 21.30 -6.38 30.21
C THR A 653 20.12 -6.17 29.28
N CYS A 654 20.32 -6.46 27.99
CA CYS A 654 19.28 -6.34 26.97
C CYS A 654 19.26 -7.59 26.10
N ASN A 655 18.09 -8.20 25.94
CA ASN A 655 17.93 -9.36 25.05
C ASN A 655 17.63 -8.86 23.61
N PRO A 656 18.44 -9.20 22.58
CA PRO A 656 18.13 -8.89 21.19
C PRO A 656 16.76 -9.38 20.71
N ASP A 657 16.21 -10.43 21.32
CA ASP A 657 14.89 -10.99 20.97
C ASP A 657 13.72 -10.26 21.69
N ASN A 658 14.01 -9.23 22.48
CA ASN A 658 13.03 -8.22 22.91
C ASN A 658 12.98 -7.02 21.95
N ILE A 659 13.93 -6.91 21.01
CA ILE A 659 14.03 -5.80 20.07
C ILE A 659 13.28 -6.11 18.79
N TYR A 660 12.34 -5.24 18.43
CA TYR A 660 11.68 -5.23 17.13
C TYR A 660 12.07 -3.94 16.41
N LEU A 661 12.65 -4.04 15.22
CA LEU A 661 12.89 -2.88 14.36
C LEU A 661 11.58 -2.45 13.69
N CYS A 662 11.43 -1.16 13.40
CA CYS A 662 10.15 -0.54 13.00
C CYS A 662 10.36 0.56 11.94
N THR A 663 9.32 0.89 11.18
CA THR A 663 9.30 1.96 10.14
C THR A 663 9.23 3.37 10.75
N GLY A 664 10.14 3.63 11.70
CA GLY A 664 10.09 4.68 12.71
C GLY A 664 9.25 4.25 13.92
N ALA A 665 9.46 4.90 15.06
CA ALA A 665 8.72 4.60 16.31
C ALA A 665 7.19 4.58 16.13
N SER A 666 6.66 5.43 15.23
CA SER A 666 5.23 5.50 14.94
C SER A 666 4.62 4.16 14.49
N ASP A 667 5.41 3.33 13.83
CA ASP A 667 5.00 2.02 13.31
C ASP A 667 4.87 0.99 14.45
N GLY A 668 5.82 1.01 15.40
CA GLY A 668 5.77 0.20 16.62
C GLY A 668 4.66 0.64 17.58
N ILE A 669 4.46 1.95 17.76
CA ILE A 669 3.36 2.51 18.57
C ILE A 669 2.01 1.99 18.07
N VAL A 670 1.75 2.07 16.76
CA VAL A 670 0.50 1.57 16.16
C VAL A 670 0.38 0.05 16.25
N ALA A 671 1.47 -0.72 16.15
CA ALA A 671 1.46 -2.17 16.34
C ALA A 671 1.08 -2.58 17.77
N ILE A 672 1.65 -1.92 18.79
CA ILE A 672 1.31 -2.19 20.20
C ILE A 672 -0.12 -1.76 20.52
N LEU A 673 -0.59 -0.59 20.04
CA LEU A 673 -1.98 -0.20 20.19
C LEU A 673 -2.95 -1.20 19.52
N LYS A 674 -2.62 -1.71 18.33
CA LYS A 674 -3.39 -2.78 17.65
C LYS A 674 -3.47 -4.07 18.46
N LEU A 675 -2.45 -4.39 19.26
CA LEU A 675 -2.42 -5.58 20.12
C LEU A 675 -3.20 -5.39 21.43
N LEU A 676 -3.29 -4.17 21.94
CA LEU A 676 -3.97 -3.83 23.20
C LEU A 676 -5.49 -3.61 23.05
N VAL A 677 -5.95 -3.11 21.89
CA VAL A 677 -7.33 -2.66 21.70
C VAL A 677 -8.30 -3.83 21.49
N SER A 678 -9.21 -4.00 22.44
CA SER A 678 -10.13 -5.14 22.57
C SER A 678 -11.39 -4.73 23.34
N GLY A 679 -12.38 -5.63 23.45
CA GLY A 679 -13.63 -5.40 24.20
C GLY A 679 -14.60 -4.41 23.53
N GLU A 680 -15.74 -4.16 24.17
CA GLU A 680 -16.81 -3.28 23.67
C GLU A 680 -17.53 -2.54 24.80
N GLY A 681 -18.09 -1.36 24.52
CA GLY A 681 -18.74 -0.52 25.53
C GLY A 681 -17.85 -0.33 26.77
N ARG A 682 -18.35 -0.75 27.94
CA ARG A 682 -17.60 -0.66 29.22
C ARG A 682 -16.37 -1.55 29.30
N THR A 683 -16.23 -2.59 28.47
CA THR A 683 -15.01 -3.42 28.42
C THR A 683 -14.02 -2.97 27.34
N ARG A 684 -14.36 -1.96 26.53
CA ARG A 684 -13.47 -1.44 25.47
C ARG A 684 -12.17 -0.94 26.09
N THR A 685 -11.03 -1.28 25.48
CA THR A 685 -9.71 -0.80 25.92
C THR A 685 -9.69 0.73 25.96
N GLY A 686 -9.41 1.26 27.16
CA GLY A 686 -8.96 2.62 27.38
C GLY A 686 -7.43 2.69 27.38
N VAL A 687 -6.88 3.75 26.79
CA VAL A 687 -5.43 4.03 26.82
C VAL A 687 -5.22 5.43 27.38
N MET A 688 -4.41 5.52 28.44
CA MET A 688 -4.09 6.76 29.11
C MET A 688 -3.00 7.51 28.35
N ILE A 689 -3.28 8.74 27.90
CA ILE A 689 -2.35 9.57 27.13
C ILE A 689 -2.29 11.01 27.69
N PRO A 690 -1.10 11.67 27.64
CA PRO A 690 -0.92 13.01 28.19
C PRO A 690 -1.69 14.05 27.38
N ILE A 691 -2.21 15.06 28.06
CA ILE A 691 -2.67 16.32 27.48
C ILE A 691 -1.76 17.43 28.00
N PRO A 692 -1.03 18.16 27.14
CA PRO A 692 -1.01 18.06 25.67
C PRO A 692 -0.36 16.76 25.12
N GLN A 693 -0.96 16.19 24.07
CA GLN A 693 -0.59 14.89 23.47
C GLN A 693 0.28 15.04 22.23
N TYR A 694 1.06 14.01 21.87
CA TYR A 694 1.51 13.87 20.47
C TYR A 694 0.36 13.29 19.63
N PRO A 695 -0.16 13.96 18.59
CA PRO A 695 -1.45 13.56 17.97
C PRO A 695 -1.46 12.23 17.21
N LEU A 696 -0.32 11.53 17.12
CA LEU A 696 -0.30 10.14 16.66
C LEU A 696 -1.13 9.23 17.57
N TYR A 697 -1.09 9.47 18.89
CA TYR A 697 -1.80 8.63 19.86
C TYR A 697 -3.31 8.77 19.71
N SER A 698 -3.85 10.00 19.74
CA SER A 698 -5.28 10.25 19.52
C SER A 698 -5.76 9.75 18.15
N ALA A 699 -4.98 9.97 17.09
CA ALA A 699 -5.29 9.48 15.74
C ALA A 699 -5.35 7.94 15.68
N ALA A 700 -4.37 7.25 16.27
CA ALA A 700 -4.33 5.77 16.30
C ALA A 700 -5.44 5.19 17.19
N LEU A 701 -5.75 5.81 18.33
CA LEU A 701 -6.86 5.38 19.18
C LEU A 701 -8.22 5.57 18.48
N ALA A 702 -8.39 6.66 17.73
CA ALA A 702 -9.58 6.89 16.92
C ALA A 702 -9.76 5.85 15.80
N ASP A 703 -8.70 5.57 15.02
CA ASP A 703 -8.67 4.55 13.95
C ASP A 703 -9.03 3.15 14.47
N LEU A 704 -8.47 2.78 15.63
CA LEU A 704 -8.74 1.51 16.30
C LEU A 704 -10.07 1.52 17.09
N GLY A 705 -10.79 2.63 17.15
CA GLY A 705 -12.02 2.77 17.93
C GLY A 705 -11.82 2.50 19.44
N ALA A 706 -10.64 2.80 19.95
CA ALA A 706 -10.29 2.70 21.36
C ALA A 706 -10.81 3.92 22.15
N VAL A 707 -10.83 3.83 23.48
CA VAL A 707 -11.19 4.96 24.32
C VAL A 707 -9.94 5.74 24.71
N GLN A 708 -9.85 6.99 24.26
CA GLN A 708 -8.84 7.93 24.77
C GLN A 708 -9.14 8.27 26.23
N VAL A 709 -8.16 8.06 27.11
CA VAL A 709 -8.23 8.45 28.52
C VAL A 709 -7.22 9.59 28.74
N SER A 710 -7.70 10.81 28.66
CA SER A 710 -6.87 12.00 28.83
C SER A 710 -6.44 12.19 30.28
N TYR A 711 -5.14 12.32 30.53
CA TYR A 711 -4.60 12.84 31.79
C TYR A 711 -3.84 14.14 31.53
N TYR A 712 -3.96 15.14 32.40
CA TYR A 712 -3.34 16.44 32.18
C TYR A 712 -1.90 16.49 32.71
N LEU A 713 -1.03 17.18 31.98
CA LEU A 713 0.32 17.56 32.43
C LEU A 713 0.24 18.88 33.19
N ASP A 714 1.00 18.99 34.28
CA ASP A 714 0.99 20.14 35.20
C ASP A 714 1.79 21.31 34.62
N GLU A 715 1.12 22.26 33.97
CA GLU A 715 1.78 23.44 33.35
C GLU A 715 2.58 24.24 34.38
N ASP A 716 2.00 24.54 35.55
CA ASP A 716 2.62 25.34 36.60
C ASP A 716 3.87 24.67 37.19
N ARG A 717 3.97 23.33 37.09
CA ARG A 717 5.17 22.55 37.43
C ARG A 717 5.93 22.04 36.20
N CYS A 718 6.10 22.91 35.18
CA CYS A 718 6.92 22.66 33.99
C CYS A 718 6.50 21.44 33.15
N TRP A 719 5.20 21.20 33.02
CA TRP A 719 4.60 20.02 32.36
C TRP A 719 4.97 18.68 33.03
N ALA A 720 5.20 18.69 34.34
CA ALA A 720 5.41 17.47 35.11
C ALA A 720 4.21 16.52 35.04
N LEU A 721 4.49 15.24 35.21
CA LEU A 721 3.50 14.20 35.49
C LEU A 721 3.10 14.23 36.97
N ASP A 722 1.82 14.03 37.27
CA ASP A 722 1.30 13.84 38.63
C ASP A 722 0.49 12.54 38.72
N VAL A 723 0.88 11.67 39.66
CA VAL A 723 0.21 10.39 39.92
C VAL A 723 -1.20 10.59 40.50
N SER A 724 -1.47 11.73 41.14
CA SER A 724 -2.81 12.09 41.64
C SER A 724 -3.78 12.33 40.48
N GLU A 725 -3.34 13.10 39.47
CA GLU A 725 -4.04 13.31 38.21
C GLU A 725 -4.19 12.02 37.38
N LEU A 726 -3.14 11.19 37.28
CA LEU A 726 -3.25 9.87 36.66
C LEU A 726 -4.33 9.01 37.33
N ARG A 727 -4.35 8.93 38.66
CA ARG A 727 -5.34 8.14 39.40
C ARG A 727 -6.75 8.73 39.28
N ARG A 728 -6.90 10.06 39.25
CA ARG A 728 -8.19 10.73 38.98
C ARG A 728 -8.73 10.34 37.59
N SER A 729 -7.90 10.43 36.56
CA SER A 729 -8.28 10.10 35.18
C SER A 729 -8.63 8.61 35.04
N LEU A 730 -7.82 7.71 35.60
CA LEU A 730 -8.06 6.27 35.63
C LEU A 730 -9.39 5.89 36.30
N LEU A 731 -9.70 6.48 37.47
CA LEU A 731 -10.93 6.21 38.22
C LEU A 731 -12.18 6.78 37.54
N ALA A 732 -12.06 7.86 36.76
CA ALA A 732 -13.13 8.34 35.89
C ALA A 732 -13.35 7.36 34.72
N ALA A 733 -12.27 6.97 34.04
CA ALA A 733 -12.31 6.11 32.86
C ALA A 733 -12.91 4.72 33.13
N ARG A 734 -12.58 4.10 34.28
CA ARG A 734 -13.15 2.81 34.75
C ARG A 734 -14.69 2.81 34.87
N GLN A 735 -15.35 3.97 34.81
CA GLN A 735 -16.81 4.05 34.77
C GLN A 735 -17.36 3.66 33.38
N HIS A 736 -16.66 3.97 32.29
CA HIS A 736 -17.16 3.85 30.91
C HIS A 736 -16.28 3.03 29.96
N CYS A 737 -15.06 2.67 30.34
CA CYS A 737 -14.17 1.77 29.58
C CYS A 737 -13.31 0.92 30.52
N SER A 738 -12.43 0.08 29.95
CA SER A 738 -11.42 -0.68 30.68
C SER A 738 -10.01 -0.16 30.35
N PRO A 739 -9.44 0.75 31.16
CA PRO A 739 -8.07 1.23 30.96
C PRO A 739 -7.06 0.07 31.08
N ARG A 740 -6.18 -0.10 30.09
CA ARG A 740 -5.17 -1.18 30.07
C ARG A 740 -3.73 -0.72 29.86
N ALA A 741 -3.51 0.52 29.42
CA ALA A 741 -2.19 1.01 29.07
C ALA A 741 -2.01 2.50 29.41
N LEU A 742 -0.76 2.89 29.66
CA LEU A 742 -0.34 4.26 29.96
C LEU A 742 0.84 4.66 29.07
N CYS A 743 0.60 5.62 28.18
CA CYS A 743 1.62 6.21 27.32
C CYS A 743 2.27 7.40 28.00
N VAL A 744 3.61 7.41 28.05
CA VAL A 744 4.41 8.54 28.54
C VAL A 744 5.40 8.97 27.47
N ILE A 745 5.48 10.26 27.19
CA ILE A 745 6.40 10.84 26.20
C ILE A 745 7.50 11.58 26.95
N ASN A 746 8.76 11.12 26.84
CA ASN A 746 9.89 11.65 27.63
C ASN A 746 11.22 11.58 26.85
N PRO A 747 11.86 12.71 26.49
CA PRO A 747 11.39 14.10 26.62
C PRO A 747 10.10 14.39 25.83
N GLY A 748 9.25 15.27 26.37
CA GLY A 748 7.87 15.43 25.91
C GLY A 748 7.68 16.26 24.63
N ASN A 749 6.59 15.99 23.92
CA ASN A 749 6.16 16.65 22.68
C ASN A 749 4.63 16.78 22.72
N PRO A 750 4.05 18.00 22.70
CA PRO A 750 4.65 19.27 22.27
C PRO A 750 5.47 20.01 23.34
N THR A 751 5.43 19.57 24.59
CA THR A 751 5.74 20.36 25.79
C THR A 751 7.22 20.60 26.10
N GLY A 752 8.15 19.77 25.61
CA GLY A 752 9.60 20.01 25.72
C GLY A 752 10.23 19.77 27.09
N GLN A 753 9.52 19.17 28.04
CA GLN A 753 10.00 18.84 29.39
C GLN A 753 10.76 17.50 29.43
N VAL A 754 11.51 17.29 30.52
CA VAL A 754 12.22 16.04 30.83
C VAL A 754 11.78 15.56 32.21
N GLN A 755 11.21 14.35 32.30
CA GLN A 755 10.72 13.80 33.57
C GLN A 755 11.90 13.36 34.46
N SER A 756 11.83 13.69 35.74
CA SER A 756 12.85 13.29 36.73
C SER A 756 12.81 11.79 37.02
N ARG A 757 13.93 11.23 37.51
CA ARG A 757 14.00 9.82 37.93
C ARG A 757 12.88 9.43 38.92
N GLN A 758 12.59 10.30 39.90
CA GLN A 758 11.53 10.04 40.89
C GLN A 758 10.14 10.01 40.23
N CYS A 759 9.86 10.93 39.30
CA CYS A 759 8.61 10.94 38.56
C CYS A 759 8.39 9.63 37.78
N ILE A 760 9.44 9.13 37.12
CA ILE A 760 9.42 7.86 36.40
C ILE A 760 9.20 6.68 37.36
N GLU A 761 9.89 6.67 38.52
CA GLU A 761 9.72 5.66 39.57
C GLU A 761 8.29 5.61 40.12
N ASP A 762 7.69 6.78 40.38
CA ASP A 762 6.33 6.89 40.90
C ASP A 762 5.28 6.49 39.85
N VAL A 763 5.53 6.74 38.57
CA VAL A 763 4.69 6.28 37.44
C VAL A 763 4.79 4.77 37.24
N ILE A 764 5.99 4.18 37.36
CA ILE A 764 6.16 2.71 37.31
C ILE A 764 5.43 2.05 38.48
N ARG A 765 5.53 2.62 39.68
CA ARG A 765 4.81 2.15 40.87
C ARG A 765 3.29 2.22 40.67
N PHE A 766 2.78 3.32 40.14
CA PHE A 766 1.36 3.47 39.76
C PHE A 766 0.91 2.44 38.72
N ALA A 767 1.71 2.18 37.69
CA ALA A 767 1.38 1.20 36.66
C ALA A 767 1.37 -0.24 37.19
N ALA A 768 2.26 -0.57 38.15
CA ALA A 768 2.26 -1.83 38.87
C ALA A 768 1.04 -1.99 39.79
N GLU A 769 0.68 -0.95 40.56
CA GLU A 769 -0.50 -0.93 41.43
C GLU A 769 -1.82 -1.12 40.67
N GLU A 770 -1.93 -0.52 39.48
CA GLU A 770 -3.19 -0.42 38.72
C GLU A 770 -3.28 -1.39 37.53
N HIS A 771 -2.24 -2.23 37.36
CA HIS A 771 -2.06 -3.21 36.27
C HIS A 771 -2.17 -2.60 34.86
N LEU A 772 -1.29 -1.62 34.56
CA LEU A 772 -1.25 -0.90 33.29
C LEU A 772 0.02 -1.23 32.48
N PHE A 773 -0.16 -1.56 31.20
CA PHE A 773 0.92 -1.73 30.24
C PHE A 773 1.59 -0.38 29.95
N LEU A 774 2.89 -0.23 30.23
CA LEU A 774 3.63 1.02 30.01
C LEU A 774 4.09 1.16 28.55
N MET A 775 3.87 2.34 27.98
CA MET A 775 4.34 2.71 26.64
C MET A 775 5.21 3.97 26.72
N ALA A 776 6.53 3.79 26.78
CA ALA A 776 7.51 4.87 26.90
C ALA A 776 8.01 5.35 25.51
N ASP A 777 7.56 6.53 25.10
CA ASP A 777 7.99 7.21 23.87
C ASP A 777 9.27 8.01 24.14
N GLU A 778 10.41 7.35 23.98
CA GLU A 778 11.75 7.86 24.30
C GLU A 778 12.49 8.43 23.07
N VAL A 779 11.76 8.78 21.99
CA VAL A 779 12.33 9.23 20.70
C VAL A 779 13.12 10.54 20.73
N TYR A 780 13.18 11.21 21.88
CA TYR A 780 13.91 12.45 22.10
C TYR A 780 15.07 12.33 23.10
N GLN A 781 15.46 11.10 23.48
CA GLN A 781 16.38 10.85 24.60
C GLN A 781 17.74 11.56 24.51
N ASP A 782 18.35 11.67 23.33
CA ASP A 782 19.62 12.40 23.15
C ASP A 782 19.47 13.94 23.21
N ASN A 783 18.25 14.47 23.11
CA ASN A 783 17.96 15.91 23.17
C ASN A 783 17.49 16.32 24.58
N VAL A 784 18.46 16.47 25.48
CA VAL A 784 18.32 17.13 26.78
C VAL A 784 19.24 18.36 26.81
N TYR A 785 18.74 19.48 27.34
CA TYR A 785 19.36 20.80 27.26
C TYR A 785 19.58 21.49 28.61
N ALA A 786 18.69 21.26 29.58
CA ALA A 786 18.76 21.92 30.88
C ALA A 786 19.79 21.23 31.79
N GLU A 787 20.62 22.02 32.47
CA GLU A 787 21.79 21.55 33.24
C GLU A 787 21.42 20.73 34.49
N ASP A 788 20.17 20.85 34.96
CA ASP A 788 19.56 20.11 36.06
C ASP A 788 18.82 18.84 35.62
N CYS A 789 18.71 18.60 34.31
CA CYS A 789 17.96 17.51 33.72
C CYS A 789 18.87 16.43 33.13
N GLN A 790 18.52 15.16 33.35
CA GLN A 790 19.13 14.00 32.70
C GLN A 790 18.04 13.11 32.11
N PHE A 791 18.31 12.51 30.94
CA PHE A 791 17.45 11.45 30.45
C PHE A 791 17.64 10.18 31.29
N HIS A 792 16.54 9.67 31.84
CA HIS A 792 16.44 8.34 32.42
C HIS A 792 15.42 7.55 31.59
N SER A 793 15.81 6.36 31.12
CA SER A 793 14.90 5.45 30.43
C SER A 793 13.94 4.79 31.42
N PHE A 794 12.73 4.46 30.97
CA PHE A 794 11.77 3.70 31.80
C PHE A 794 12.34 2.34 32.16
N LYS A 795 13.05 1.69 31.23
CA LYS A 795 13.79 0.45 31.50
C LYS A 795 14.78 0.60 32.64
N LYS A 796 15.67 1.61 32.60
CA LYS A 796 16.70 1.78 33.64
C LYS A 796 16.06 1.90 35.03
N VAL A 797 15.05 2.76 35.17
CA VAL A 797 14.39 2.96 36.46
C VAL A 797 13.65 1.70 36.89
N LEU A 798 12.95 1.00 35.98
CA LEU A 798 12.26 -0.25 36.26
C LEU A 798 13.19 -1.34 36.81
N TYR A 799 14.37 -1.53 36.22
CA TYR A 799 15.36 -2.50 36.72
C TYR A 799 16.09 -2.02 37.99
N GLU A 800 16.31 -0.70 38.17
CA GLU A 800 16.82 -0.14 39.42
C GLU A 800 15.83 -0.25 40.59
N MET A 801 14.52 -0.39 40.32
CA MET A 801 13.48 -0.60 41.34
C MET A 801 13.41 -2.04 41.87
N GLY A 802 14.12 -2.99 41.27
CA GLY A 802 14.20 -4.39 41.71
C GLY A 802 13.14 -5.33 41.10
N PRO A 803 13.31 -6.65 41.26
CA PRO A 803 12.45 -7.69 40.68
C PRO A 803 10.98 -7.59 41.08
N GLU A 804 10.67 -6.98 42.23
CA GLU A 804 9.31 -6.65 42.65
C GLU A 804 8.55 -5.73 41.66
N TYR A 805 9.26 -5.05 40.76
CA TYR A 805 8.68 -4.35 39.60
C TYR A 805 9.22 -4.90 38.27
N SER A 806 10.53 -5.15 38.16
CA SER A 806 11.18 -5.50 36.88
C SER A 806 10.76 -6.83 36.30
N ASP A 807 10.14 -7.72 37.08
CA ASP A 807 9.69 -9.04 36.63
C ASP A 807 8.17 -9.07 36.37
N ILE A 808 7.44 -7.98 36.67
CA ILE A 808 5.97 -7.93 36.60
C ILE A 808 5.39 -6.79 35.74
N VAL A 809 6.09 -5.67 35.57
CA VAL A 809 5.56 -4.52 34.80
C VAL A 809 5.80 -4.76 33.31
N GLU A 810 4.72 -4.91 32.54
CA GLU A 810 4.77 -4.90 31.07
C GLU A 810 5.19 -3.51 30.58
N LEU A 811 6.27 -3.45 29.79
CA LEU A 811 6.84 -2.20 29.27
C LEU A 811 7.22 -2.35 27.79
N VAL A 812 6.92 -1.31 27.00
CA VAL A 812 7.57 -1.07 25.72
C VAL A 812 8.26 0.31 25.72
N SER A 813 9.52 0.36 25.28
CA SER A 813 10.27 1.61 25.05
C SER A 813 10.52 1.81 23.55
N PHE A 814 10.20 2.99 23.01
CA PHE A 814 10.29 3.33 21.58
C PHE A 814 11.46 4.28 21.26
N HIS A 815 12.12 4.07 20.12
CA HIS A 815 13.17 4.97 19.62
C HIS A 815 13.15 5.13 18.08
N SER A 816 13.77 6.19 17.54
CA SER A 816 13.82 6.45 16.09
C SER A 816 15.04 7.27 15.64
N THR A 817 15.54 6.96 14.43
CA THR A 817 16.58 7.73 13.72
C THR A 817 16.11 9.12 13.28
N SER A 818 14.80 9.40 13.38
CA SER A 818 14.17 10.61 12.83
C SER A 818 14.51 11.90 13.59
N LYS A 819 15.06 11.80 14.80
CA LYS A 819 15.09 12.88 15.80
C LYS A 819 16.52 13.23 16.23
N CYS A 820 16.63 14.16 17.18
CA CYS A 820 17.86 14.60 17.81
C CYS A 820 18.95 15.03 16.82
N TYR A 821 20.22 14.87 17.19
CA TYR A 821 21.37 15.23 16.33
C TYR A 821 21.42 14.41 15.02
N MET A 822 20.76 13.24 14.98
CA MET A 822 20.64 12.37 13.81
C MET A 822 19.80 13.03 12.71
N GLY A 823 18.55 13.44 13.04
CA GLY A 823 17.66 14.22 12.17
C GLY A 823 17.11 13.49 10.93
N GLU A 824 17.40 12.21 10.74
CA GLU A 824 17.19 11.46 9.49
C GLU A 824 15.73 10.97 9.31
N CYS A 825 14.77 11.91 9.33
CA CYS A 825 13.32 11.67 9.22
C CYS A 825 12.91 10.82 8.00
N GLY A 826 13.60 10.98 6.87
CA GLY A 826 13.25 10.34 5.60
C GLY A 826 13.55 8.83 5.53
N PHE A 827 14.53 8.34 6.29
CA PHE A 827 14.94 6.93 6.25
C PHE A 827 14.05 5.99 7.06
N ARG A 828 13.12 6.52 7.86
CA ARG A 828 12.11 5.74 8.61
C ARG A 828 12.72 4.64 9.50
N GLY A 829 13.86 4.88 10.13
CA GLY A 829 14.46 3.95 11.09
C GLY A 829 13.90 4.10 12.51
N GLY A 830 13.78 2.99 13.23
CA GLY A 830 13.43 2.96 14.65
C GLY A 830 13.33 1.54 15.21
N TYR A 831 13.13 1.45 16.52
CA TYR A 831 12.91 0.19 17.22
C TYR A 831 11.91 0.34 18.37
N MET A 832 11.44 -0.79 18.87
CA MET A 832 10.82 -0.94 20.18
C MET A 832 11.48 -2.09 20.95
N GLU A 833 11.78 -1.89 22.23
CA GLU A 833 12.13 -2.95 23.17
C GLU A 833 10.87 -3.35 23.95
N VAL A 834 10.53 -4.63 23.98
CA VAL A 834 9.34 -5.17 24.67
C VAL A 834 9.76 -6.06 25.84
N ILE A 835 9.31 -5.73 27.05
CA ILE A 835 9.70 -6.36 28.32
C ILE A 835 8.43 -6.86 29.05
N ASN A 836 8.53 -8.04 29.67
CA ASN A 836 7.49 -8.73 30.45
C ASN A 836 6.14 -9.03 29.76
N MET A 837 5.94 -8.63 28.50
CA MET A 837 4.79 -9.03 27.69
C MET A 837 4.59 -10.54 27.70
N ASP A 838 3.35 -10.98 27.92
CA ASP A 838 2.96 -12.40 27.91
C ASP A 838 3.51 -13.14 26.67
N PRO A 839 4.08 -14.37 26.81
CA PRO A 839 4.70 -15.08 25.71
C PRO A 839 3.78 -15.42 24.53
N GLU A 840 2.49 -15.69 24.77
CA GLU A 840 1.52 -15.95 23.70
C GLU A 840 1.12 -14.65 22.99
N VAL A 841 0.97 -13.55 23.74
CA VAL A 841 0.76 -12.19 23.19
C VAL A 841 1.98 -11.74 22.38
N LYS A 842 3.21 -12.01 22.85
CA LYS A 842 4.46 -11.72 22.13
C LYS A 842 4.58 -12.55 20.84
N ALA A 843 4.06 -13.78 20.82
CA ALA A 843 3.95 -14.56 19.59
C ALA A 843 2.95 -13.95 18.59
N GLN A 844 1.81 -13.41 19.06
CA GLN A 844 0.89 -12.65 18.19
C GLN A 844 1.50 -11.35 17.68
N LEU A 845 2.30 -10.64 18.48
CA LEU A 845 3.08 -9.48 18.02
C LEU A 845 4.04 -9.87 16.88
N THR A 846 4.78 -10.98 17.05
CA THR A 846 5.68 -11.50 16.01
C THR A 846 4.94 -11.90 14.73
N LYS A 847 3.76 -12.53 14.83
CA LYS A 847 2.88 -12.81 13.69
C LYS A 847 2.38 -11.52 13.01
N MET A 848 2.01 -10.50 13.80
CA MET A 848 1.48 -9.23 13.28
C MET A 848 2.54 -8.46 12.47
N VAL A 849 3.80 -8.47 12.90
CA VAL A 849 4.88 -7.83 12.12
C VAL A 849 5.30 -8.66 10.90
N SER A 850 5.21 -10.00 10.93
CA SER A 850 5.60 -10.83 9.78
C SER A 850 4.64 -10.74 8.60
N VAL A 851 3.35 -10.45 8.83
CA VAL A 851 2.38 -10.12 7.76
C VAL A 851 2.81 -8.88 6.95
N ARG A 852 3.70 -8.04 7.50
CA ARG A 852 4.26 -6.84 6.84
C ARG A 852 5.70 -7.05 6.36
N LEU A 853 6.12 -8.31 6.21
CA LEU A 853 7.45 -8.77 5.80
C LEU A 853 8.57 -8.27 6.73
N CYS A 854 9.11 -7.08 6.51
CA CYS A 854 10.08 -6.43 7.40
C CYS A 854 10.09 -4.89 7.20
N PRO A 855 10.61 -4.10 8.16
CA PRO A 855 10.87 -2.67 7.95
C PRO A 855 11.87 -2.44 6.79
N PRO A 856 11.85 -1.29 6.09
CA PRO A 856 12.80 -0.99 5.02
C PRO A 856 14.25 -1.08 5.49
N VAL A 857 15.05 -1.97 4.87
CA VAL A 857 16.44 -2.23 5.28
C VAL A 857 17.33 -0.98 5.33
N PRO A 858 17.23 0.04 4.43
CA PRO A 858 17.99 1.28 4.58
C PRO A 858 17.75 2.00 5.93
N GLY A 859 16.53 1.91 6.49
CA GLY A 859 16.20 2.44 7.82
C GLY A 859 16.77 1.61 8.97
N GLN A 860 16.87 0.28 8.79
CA GLN A 860 17.54 -0.61 9.73
C GLN A 860 19.06 -0.40 9.71
N ALA A 861 19.66 -0.29 8.52
CA ALA A 861 21.07 -0.03 8.29
C ALA A 861 21.49 1.32 8.89
N LEU A 862 20.68 2.36 8.73
CA LEU A 862 20.91 3.65 9.39
C LEU A 862 20.81 3.54 10.92
N LEU A 863 19.86 2.76 11.43
CA LEU A 863 19.69 2.59 12.88
C LEU A 863 20.91 1.98 13.54
N ASP A 864 21.58 0.99 12.91
CA ASP A 864 22.86 0.44 13.37
C ASP A 864 23.86 1.55 13.68
N LEU A 865 23.97 2.56 12.81
CA LEU A 865 24.94 3.66 12.94
C LEU A 865 24.56 4.68 14.03
N VAL A 866 23.27 4.75 14.38
CA VAL A 866 22.78 5.57 15.50
C VAL A 866 23.11 4.90 16.83
N VAL A 867 22.96 3.57 16.93
CA VAL A 867 23.23 2.82 18.16
C VAL A 867 24.69 2.37 18.32
N ASN A 868 25.42 2.27 17.20
CA ASN A 868 26.83 1.89 17.08
C ASN A 868 27.62 2.94 16.24
N PRO A 869 27.72 4.19 16.72
CA PRO A 869 28.49 5.25 16.06
C PRO A 869 30.00 4.95 16.02
N PRO A 870 30.80 5.76 15.30
CA PRO A 870 32.26 5.65 15.32
C PRO A 870 32.82 5.71 16.75
N GLN A 871 33.86 4.93 17.03
CA GLN A 871 34.61 4.92 18.30
C GLN A 871 35.83 5.85 18.22
N ARG A 872 36.42 6.23 19.37
CA ARG A 872 37.46 7.29 19.47
C ARG A 872 38.72 7.04 18.65
N ASP A 873 38.98 5.78 18.32
CA ASP A 873 40.09 5.23 17.55
C ASP A 873 39.74 5.02 16.06
N GLU A 874 38.48 5.20 15.66
CA GLU A 874 38.02 5.03 14.27
C GLU A 874 38.13 6.34 13.45
N PRO A 875 38.52 6.28 12.15
CA PRO A 875 38.80 7.46 11.32
C PRO A 875 37.70 8.53 11.27
N SER A 876 36.42 8.14 11.29
CA SER A 876 35.28 9.05 11.14
C SER A 876 34.89 9.77 12.43
N TYR A 877 35.42 9.38 13.60
CA TYR A 877 34.98 9.88 14.90
C TYR A 877 35.12 11.40 15.06
N SER A 878 36.22 11.98 14.61
CA SER A 878 36.46 13.44 14.69
C SER A 878 35.38 14.24 13.95
N THR A 879 35.02 13.81 12.74
CA THR A 879 33.99 14.45 11.89
C THR A 879 32.58 14.12 12.38
N PHE A 880 32.36 12.96 13.00
CA PHE A 880 31.09 12.59 13.60
C PHE A 880 30.81 13.40 14.87
N ILE A 881 31.74 13.46 15.82
CA ILE A 881 31.51 14.07 17.14
C ILE A 881 31.35 15.59 17.05
N GLU A 882 32.01 16.25 16.10
CA GLU A 882 31.82 17.68 15.78
C GLU A 882 30.35 18.01 15.44
N ARG A 883 29.67 17.11 14.73
CA ARG A 883 28.25 17.29 14.35
C ARG A 883 27.30 16.79 15.44
N ALA A 884 27.60 15.65 16.05
CA ALA A 884 26.74 15.05 17.08
C ALA A 884 26.65 15.89 18.37
N THR A 885 27.72 16.61 18.73
CA THR A 885 27.75 17.44 19.96
C THR A 885 27.07 18.81 19.83
N ASN A 886 26.39 19.10 18.72
CA ASN A 886 25.73 20.40 18.49
C ASN A 886 24.42 20.62 19.29
N LEU A 887 24.19 19.82 20.34
CA LEU A 887 23.16 20.07 21.36
C LEU A 887 23.25 21.48 21.96
N ARG A 888 24.44 22.10 21.95
CA ARG A 888 24.64 23.49 22.42
C ARG A 888 23.89 24.53 21.58
N ASP A 889 23.80 24.37 20.26
CA ASP A 889 22.99 25.27 19.41
C ASP A 889 21.50 25.08 19.71
N LEU A 890 21.04 23.84 19.84
CA LEU A 890 19.65 23.54 20.20
C LEU A 890 19.29 24.08 21.58
N ALA A 891 20.14 23.91 22.60
CA ALA A 891 19.95 24.50 23.94
C ALA A 891 19.94 26.03 23.91
N THR A 892 20.80 26.65 23.08
CA THR A 892 20.83 28.11 22.88
C THR A 892 19.53 28.60 22.24
N LYS A 893 19.01 27.89 21.23
CA LYS A 893 17.73 28.21 20.56
C LYS A 893 16.51 27.95 21.45
N ALA A 894 16.53 26.89 22.26
CA ALA A 894 15.55 26.59 23.29
C ALA A 894 15.41 27.75 24.28
N LYS A 895 16.53 28.18 24.86
CA LYS A 895 16.60 29.33 25.78
C LYS A 895 16.20 30.64 25.09
N LEU A 896 16.65 30.89 23.87
CA LEU A 896 16.28 32.09 23.09
C LEU A 896 14.77 32.17 22.86
N ALA A 897 14.12 31.07 22.46
CA ALA A 897 12.68 31.03 22.25
C ALA A 897 11.91 31.25 23.56
N GLN A 898 12.30 30.56 24.65
CA GLN A 898 11.70 30.74 25.97
C GLN A 898 11.83 32.19 26.47
N GLU A 899 13.03 32.78 26.41
CA GLU A 899 13.26 34.15 26.84
C GLU A 899 12.54 35.18 25.95
N ALA A 900 12.40 34.93 24.65
CA ALA A 900 11.67 35.82 23.76
C ALA A 900 10.17 35.80 24.05
N PHE A 901 9.55 34.62 24.18
CA PHE A 901 8.11 34.52 24.44
C PHE A 901 7.72 35.12 25.79
N ASN A 902 8.47 34.87 26.87
CA ASN A 902 8.18 35.43 28.20
C ASN A 902 8.44 36.95 28.32
N ARG A 903 8.93 37.61 27.25
CA ARG A 903 9.02 39.09 27.17
C ARG A 903 7.84 39.72 26.43
N ILE A 904 6.89 38.92 25.92
CA ILE A 904 5.69 39.39 25.22
C ILE A 904 4.52 39.41 26.20
N PRO A 905 3.94 40.57 26.53
CA PRO A 905 2.74 40.62 27.38
C PRO A 905 1.61 39.80 26.75
N GLY A 906 1.01 38.89 27.52
CA GLY A 906 0.00 37.95 27.04
C GLY A 906 0.52 36.58 26.61
N ILE A 907 1.84 36.34 26.58
CA ILE A 907 2.43 35.02 26.30
C ILE A 907 3.29 34.55 27.49
N THR A 908 3.16 33.28 27.86
CA THR A 908 4.01 32.58 28.83
C THR A 908 4.56 31.29 28.22
N CYS A 909 5.81 30.95 28.53
CA CYS A 909 6.47 29.77 27.99
C CYS A 909 7.33 29.06 29.04
N ASN A 910 7.00 27.80 29.32
CA ASN A 910 7.79 26.94 30.21
C ASN A 910 9.22 26.68 29.68
N PRO A 911 10.15 26.26 30.56
CA PRO A 911 11.49 25.85 30.16
C PRO A 911 11.48 24.70 29.16
N VAL A 912 12.19 24.88 28.04
CA VAL A 912 12.40 23.82 27.04
C VAL A 912 13.61 23.00 27.50
N GLN A 913 13.35 22.01 28.35
CA GLN A 913 14.38 21.14 28.94
C GLN A 913 14.94 20.13 27.93
N GLY A 914 14.21 19.82 26.85
CA GLY A 914 14.61 18.84 25.83
C GLY A 914 13.74 18.86 24.56
N ALA A 915 13.69 17.72 23.87
CA ALA A 915 12.96 17.52 22.61
C ALA A 915 13.35 18.51 21.49
N MET A 916 12.40 19.11 20.76
CA MET A 916 12.67 20.09 19.68
C MET A 916 11.59 21.19 19.57
N TYR A 917 10.84 21.44 20.65
CA TYR A 917 9.64 22.27 20.63
C TYR A 917 9.52 23.13 21.88
N CYS A 918 8.87 24.28 21.75
CA CYS A 918 8.19 24.95 22.85
C CYS A 918 6.67 24.90 22.63
N PHE A 919 5.93 25.04 23.73
CA PHE A 919 4.47 25.12 23.74
C PHE A 919 4.00 26.33 24.55
N PRO A 920 4.14 27.57 24.03
CA PRO A 920 3.75 28.77 24.76
C PRO A 920 2.22 28.86 24.90
N ARG A 921 1.78 29.28 26.09
CA ARG A 921 0.40 29.63 26.41
C ARG A 921 0.16 31.09 26.03
N ILE A 922 -1.03 31.37 25.49
CA ILE A 922 -1.45 32.70 25.03
C ILE A 922 -2.75 33.12 25.73
N SER A 923 -2.77 34.37 26.19
CA SER A 923 -3.97 35.05 26.68
C SER A 923 -4.67 35.74 25.52
N LEU A 924 -5.85 35.23 25.14
CA LEU A 924 -6.66 35.79 24.05
C LEU A 924 -7.77 36.69 24.61
N PRO A 925 -8.02 37.88 24.04
CA PRO A 925 -9.15 38.72 24.46
C PRO A 925 -10.51 38.04 24.23
N GLU A 926 -11.49 38.32 25.10
CA GLU A 926 -12.87 37.81 25.00
C GLU A 926 -13.51 38.03 23.62
N ARG A 927 -13.24 39.16 22.96
CA ARG A 927 -13.74 39.44 21.60
C ARG A 927 -13.16 38.49 20.56
N ALA A 928 -11.87 38.15 20.64
CA ALA A 928 -11.23 37.17 19.75
C ALA A 928 -11.74 35.75 20.01
N VAL A 929 -11.94 35.38 21.28
CA VAL A 929 -12.55 34.10 21.67
C VAL A 929 -13.99 33.99 21.17
N THR A 930 -14.74 35.09 21.15
CA THR A 930 -16.11 35.16 20.64
C THR A 930 -16.14 35.07 19.10
N GLU A 931 -15.36 35.88 18.38
CA GLU A 931 -15.28 35.83 16.90
C GLU A 931 -14.83 34.44 16.40
N ALA A 932 -13.89 33.78 17.10
CA ALA A 932 -13.50 32.41 16.78
C ALA A 932 -14.66 31.41 16.92
N ARG A 933 -15.45 31.50 18.00
CA ARG A 933 -16.64 30.67 18.23
C ARG A 933 -17.73 30.92 17.18
N GLU A 934 -17.97 32.18 16.81
CA GLU A 934 -18.90 32.56 15.73
C GLU A 934 -18.46 32.01 14.36
N MET A 935 -17.16 31.89 14.12
CA MET A 935 -16.59 31.21 12.94
C MET A 935 -16.53 29.67 13.05
N GLY A 936 -16.98 29.07 14.16
CA GLY A 936 -16.91 27.63 14.39
C GLY A 936 -15.48 27.09 14.59
N GLN A 937 -14.54 27.93 15.04
CA GLN A 937 -13.13 27.61 15.22
C GLN A 937 -12.71 27.63 16.69
N ALA A 938 -11.70 26.82 17.04
CA ALA A 938 -10.99 26.98 18.30
C ALA A 938 -10.26 28.34 18.34
N PRO A 939 -10.23 29.07 19.47
CA PRO A 939 -9.59 30.40 19.53
C PRO A 939 -8.11 30.43 19.17
N ASP A 940 -7.36 29.36 19.42
CA ASP A 940 -5.97 29.21 19.01
C ASP A 940 -5.80 28.82 17.53
N MET A 941 -6.69 28.00 16.96
CA MET A 941 -6.77 27.75 15.52
C MET A 941 -6.97 29.06 14.75
N PHE A 942 -7.90 29.89 15.22
CA PHE A 942 -8.18 31.21 14.69
C PHE A 942 -6.96 32.14 14.80
N TYR A 943 -6.32 32.21 15.97
CA TYR A 943 -5.08 32.98 16.19
C TYR A 943 -3.94 32.53 15.26
N CYS A 944 -3.68 31.23 15.14
CA CYS A 944 -2.63 30.69 14.27
C CYS A 944 -2.95 30.86 12.78
N MET A 945 -4.22 30.84 12.37
CA MET A 945 -4.60 31.10 10.98
C MET A 945 -4.41 32.59 10.60
N LYS A 946 -4.77 33.51 11.50
CA LYS A 946 -4.51 34.96 11.33
C LYS A 946 -3.00 35.25 11.27
N LEU A 947 -2.22 34.65 12.18
CA LEU A 947 -0.75 34.73 12.17
C LEU A 947 -0.16 34.30 10.81
N LEU A 948 -0.65 33.21 10.24
CA LEU A 948 -0.18 32.70 8.95
C LEU A 948 -0.49 33.66 7.80
N GLU A 949 -1.72 34.19 7.71
CA GLU A 949 -2.13 35.12 6.65
C GLU A 949 -1.50 36.52 6.74
N GLU A 950 -1.11 36.95 7.94
CA GLU A 950 -0.49 38.27 8.17
C GLU A 950 1.06 38.20 8.10
N THR A 951 1.69 37.13 8.59
CA THR A 951 3.16 37.08 8.76
C THR A 951 3.88 36.03 7.91
N GLY A 952 3.15 35.05 7.38
CA GLY A 952 3.70 33.86 6.70
C GLY A 952 4.18 32.76 7.66
N ILE A 953 4.01 32.90 8.98
CA ILE A 953 4.52 31.92 9.95
C ILE A 953 3.47 30.83 10.20
N CYS A 954 3.84 29.59 9.86
CA CYS A 954 3.00 28.41 10.08
C CYS A 954 3.37 27.75 11.41
N LEU A 955 2.43 27.75 12.37
CA LEU A 955 2.48 27.08 13.67
C LEU A 955 1.39 26.01 13.75
N VAL A 956 1.34 25.24 14.85
CA VAL A 956 0.23 24.31 15.15
C VAL A 956 -0.48 24.78 16.43
N PRO A 957 -1.81 24.97 16.44
CA PRO A 957 -2.54 25.43 17.62
C PRO A 957 -2.64 24.36 18.71
N GLY A 958 -2.82 24.79 19.96
CA GLY A 958 -2.88 23.93 21.15
C GLY A 958 -4.03 22.92 21.12
N SER A 959 -5.19 23.32 20.59
CA SER A 959 -6.34 22.47 20.29
C SER A 959 -5.96 21.23 19.48
N GLY A 960 -4.99 21.33 18.58
CA GLY A 960 -4.45 20.21 17.80
C GLY A 960 -3.66 19.16 18.60
N PHE A 961 -3.35 19.44 19.86
CA PHE A 961 -2.69 18.54 20.82
C PHE A 961 -3.57 18.24 22.04
N GLY A 962 -4.75 18.87 22.15
CA GLY A 962 -5.47 18.98 23.41
C GLY A 962 -4.78 19.91 24.42
N GLN A 963 -5.57 20.53 25.28
CA GLN A 963 -5.13 21.41 26.36
C GLN A 963 -6.20 21.45 27.46
N MET A 964 -5.94 22.15 28.57
CA MET A 964 -6.93 22.36 29.62
C MET A 964 -8.00 23.37 29.17
N ASP A 965 -9.28 23.15 29.51
CA ASP A 965 -10.36 24.05 29.11
C ASP A 965 -10.13 25.49 29.61
N GLY A 966 -10.33 26.46 28.72
CA GLY A 966 -10.04 27.88 28.97
C GLY A 966 -8.56 28.27 28.83
N THR A 967 -7.66 27.32 28.55
CA THR A 967 -6.27 27.61 28.15
C THR A 967 -6.11 27.52 26.62
N TYR A 968 -5.17 28.30 26.08
CA TYR A 968 -4.89 28.37 24.64
C TYR A 968 -3.39 28.37 24.43
N HIS A 969 -2.89 27.62 23.43
CA HIS A 969 -1.46 27.46 23.19
C HIS A 969 -1.15 27.42 21.68
N PHE A 970 0.14 27.38 21.35
CA PHE A 970 0.62 26.89 20.07
C PHE A 970 1.93 26.10 20.25
N ARG A 971 2.26 25.20 19.32
CA ARG A 971 3.59 24.59 19.21
C ARG A 971 4.43 25.30 18.16
N MET A 972 5.66 25.66 18.53
CA MET A 972 6.71 26.10 17.60
C MET A 972 7.93 25.19 17.73
N THR A 973 8.61 24.88 16.62
CA THR A 973 9.91 24.19 16.66
C THR A 973 11.10 25.14 16.82
N ILE A 974 12.09 24.72 17.61
CA ILE A 974 13.36 25.44 17.82
C ILE A 974 14.42 25.10 16.76
N LEU A 975 14.10 24.24 15.79
CA LEU A 975 15.00 23.79 14.74
C LEU A 975 15.59 24.91 13.84
N PRO A 976 14.84 25.95 13.41
CA PRO A 976 15.32 26.92 12.43
C PRO A 976 16.68 27.53 12.79
N PRO A 977 17.52 27.92 11.80
CA PRO A 977 18.79 28.56 12.08
C PRO A 977 18.59 29.82 12.93
N THR A 978 19.49 30.08 13.88
CA THR A 978 19.30 31.06 14.97
C THR A 978 18.88 32.46 14.50
N ASP A 979 19.31 32.91 13.32
CA ASP A 979 18.89 34.20 12.76
C ASP A 979 17.47 34.17 12.14
N LYS A 980 17.07 33.06 11.53
CA LYS A 980 15.68 32.86 11.07
C LYS A 980 14.72 32.63 12.25
N LEU A 981 15.21 32.02 13.34
CA LEU A 981 14.47 31.89 14.59
C LEU A 981 14.18 33.26 15.24
N LYS A 982 15.14 34.20 15.26
CA LYS A 982 14.90 35.60 15.69
C LYS A 982 13.79 36.25 14.87
N ILE A 983 13.87 36.17 13.54
CA ILE A 983 12.86 36.73 12.63
C ILE A 983 11.45 36.15 12.89
N VAL A 984 11.35 34.86 13.21
CA VAL A 984 10.08 34.22 13.61
C VAL A 984 9.58 34.78 14.94
N LEU A 985 10.44 34.88 15.96
CA LEU A 985 10.07 35.37 17.29
C LEU A 985 9.63 36.85 17.26
N ASP A 986 10.37 37.71 16.54
CA ASP A 986 10.04 39.13 16.40
C ASP A 986 8.72 39.34 15.63
N LYS A 987 8.48 38.62 14.53
CA LYS A 987 7.21 38.65 13.81
C LYS A 987 6.02 38.15 14.64
N VAL A 988 6.19 37.08 15.42
CA VAL A 988 5.11 36.57 16.30
C VAL A 988 4.79 37.58 17.41
N LYS A 989 5.79 38.28 17.94
CA LYS A 989 5.62 39.40 18.88
C LYS A 989 4.85 40.57 18.25
N GLU A 990 5.27 41.03 17.07
CA GLU A 990 4.62 42.15 16.36
C GLU A 990 3.15 41.81 16.04
N PHE A 991 2.89 40.60 15.54
CA PHE A 991 1.53 40.10 15.33
C PHE A 991 0.73 40.02 16.64
N HIS A 992 1.28 39.44 17.71
CA HIS A 992 0.55 39.32 18.98
C HIS A 992 0.15 40.68 19.55
N GLN A 993 1.03 41.68 19.44
CA GLN A 993 0.75 43.06 19.88
C GLN A 993 -0.36 43.72 19.02
N SER A 994 -0.32 43.55 17.69
CA SER A 994 -1.37 44.02 16.78
C SER A 994 -2.73 43.33 17.04
N PHE A 995 -2.72 42.00 17.14
CA PHE A 995 -3.89 41.16 17.36
C PHE A 995 -4.56 41.48 18.70
N THR A 996 -3.80 41.51 19.80
CA THR A 996 -4.34 41.85 21.12
C THR A 996 -4.92 43.27 21.14
N GLN A 997 -4.26 44.25 20.52
CA GLN A 997 -4.78 45.61 20.42
C GLN A 997 -6.08 45.71 19.58
N HIS A 998 -6.20 44.92 18.50
CA HIS A 998 -7.41 44.90 17.66
C HIS A 998 -8.63 44.29 18.39
N TYR A 999 -8.39 43.26 19.19
CA TYR A 999 -9.42 42.49 19.90
C TYR A 999 -9.64 42.87 21.37
N SER A 1000 -8.96 43.92 21.88
CA SER A 1000 -9.19 44.49 23.23
C SER A 1000 -10.55 45.16 23.40
#